data_AF-A0AAV5Q6Q9-F1
#
_entry.id   AF-A0AAV5Q6Q9-F1
#
_cell.length_a   1.000
_cell.length_b   1.000
_cell.length_c   1.000
_cell.angle_alpha   90.00
_cell.angle_beta   90.00
_cell.angle_gamma   90.00
#
_symmetry.space_group_name_H-M   'P 1'
#
loop_
_entity.id
_entity.type
_entity.pdbx_description
1 polymer ?
#
loop_
_entity_poly.entity_id
_entity_poly.type
_entity_poly.pdbx_seq_one_letter_code
_entity_poly.pdbx_strand_id
1 'polypeptide(L)'
;MATLFHDPSSLPYSFFLIPPLNANTGLCQSIESHGGLVSDQMFNSIVLGIPDTELLPDVKHAHVYSYKVIEDSIKEGIQMEFGDYLIHLPESEPNVTVEDHQQVVNEPDITDPQDLLDYDRLLSSVAAVENEVIPTTSNLRYFEPQEDRALREEVRKRPWYGIKGHTIYNEISKLPFFQQRFRTGDSLRERMRTLNYEVGYVYKEDPNKKGSLLLDSHGNFIRTASIKSKSRKYTPDEDMIFCKTLYQQLNFVEDERGFESVEIPTSFYDKYAQVYPTHTKESYRQRFKNFLIPFGIKNYIKYYMVCKAQGNEPKATNQANLEWLKARKQFKKWKNDKVYKLYYPDIPTEDEWIEQHWYLAEVEGEVDVIFENTLSRGLKLKNMKRNTTVQPQKKQQQEPETDSEQQQQPQLPQQQKSEKDSSKSSQLIPTSSENLQLVPLQPAEHQLKTLSAAEVEAYLNAVLEEPEEEELDDADLERQIHEILQRDAEFTKDTANNKRKRNIDESEDWVAKRQHLDFNDEPTTKLPPVYQRLARELPINLPILDKKKFFSNLEMVSPELTVKEYCVQLERLGVQQYFTLFLLERCGNNRNDVVKCIRHYVETEGKELLFLKKGIWSNKSIEWLELGGEKAAAVEAWHGEESASWVLRELEKKRTVWEIMGKVT
;
A
#
# COMPACT_ATOMS: atom_id res chain seq x y z
N MET A 1 -38.64 18.26 -1.95
CA MET A 1 -38.52 17.38 -3.12
C MET A 1 -37.34 16.46 -2.89
N ALA A 2 -37.41 15.19 -3.26
CA ALA A 2 -36.30 14.26 -3.08
C ALA A 2 -35.14 14.66 -4.00
N THR A 3 -33.95 14.83 -3.43
CA THR A 3 -32.70 15.12 -4.15
C THR A 3 -32.14 13.81 -4.70
N LEU A 4 -32.71 13.35 -5.80
CA LEU A 4 -32.43 12.05 -6.40
C LEU A 4 -31.02 11.97 -6.97
N PHE A 5 -30.51 13.08 -7.50
CA PHE A 5 -29.19 13.15 -8.14
C PHE A 5 -28.18 13.88 -7.26
N HIS A 6 -28.03 13.42 -6.01
CA HIS A 6 -26.98 13.87 -5.10
C HIS A 6 -26.09 12.70 -4.71
N ASP A 7 -24.81 13.00 -4.50
CA ASP A 7 -23.88 12.04 -3.94
C ASP A 7 -24.14 11.83 -2.42
N PRO A 8 -23.47 10.85 -1.78
CA PRO A 8 -23.60 10.63 -0.34
C PRO A 8 -23.20 11.83 0.55
N SER A 9 -22.48 12.80 -0.01
CA SER A 9 -22.08 14.06 0.65
C SER A 9 -23.10 15.18 0.44
N SER A 10 -24.25 14.88 -0.18
CA SER A 10 -25.29 15.85 -0.56
C SER A 10 -24.84 16.90 -1.59
N LEU A 11 -23.83 16.59 -2.41
CA LEU A 11 -23.44 17.40 -3.56
C LEU A 11 -24.18 16.92 -4.83
N PRO A 12 -24.67 17.83 -5.68
CA PRO A 12 -25.37 17.45 -6.90
C PRO A 12 -24.43 16.80 -7.90
N TYR A 13 -24.90 15.74 -8.59
CA TYR A 13 -24.17 15.18 -9.73
C TYR A 13 -24.18 16.16 -10.91
N SER A 14 -23.03 16.32 -11.57
CA SER A 14 -22.90 17.06 -12.83
C SER A 14 -23.13 16.12 -14.00
N PHE A 15 -23.95 16.50 -14.97
CA PHE A 15 -24.28 15.73 -16.16
C PHE A 15 -23.89 16.48 -17.43
N PHE A 16 -23.27 15.79 -18.37
CA PHE A 16 -22.96 16.30 -19.71
C PHE A 16 -23.76 15.52 -20.75
N LEU A 17 -24.46 16.21 -21.65
CA LEU A 17 -25.40 15.60 -22.59
C LEU A 17 -24.80 15.56 -24.01
N ILE A 18 -24.77 14.37 -24.63
CA ILE A 18 -24.46 14.13 -26.04
C ILE A 18 -25.81 13.87 -26.77
N PRO A 19 -26.44 14.77 -27.54
CA PRO A 19 -26.04 16.03 -28.22
C PRO A 19 -26.33 17.31 -27.39
N PRO A 20 -26.02 18.55 -27.86
CA PRO A 20 -25.82 19.70 -26.98
C PRO A 20 -27.05 20.03 -26.11
N LEU A 21 -26.78 20.58 -24.92
CA LEU A 21 -27.72 20.90 -23.82
C LEU A 21 -29.09 21.45 -24.25
N ASN A 22 -29.13 22.20 -25.35
CA ASN A 22 -30.28 22.88 -25.93
C ASN A 22 -31.22 21.97 -26.73
N ALA A 23 -30.83 20.74 -27.07
CA ALA A 23 -31.66 19.81 -27.84
C ALA A 23 -32.72 19.09 -26.99
N ASN A 24 -32.53 18.97 -25.67
CA ASN A 24 -33.45 18.24 -24.79
C ASN A 24 -33.75 19.01 -23.49
N THR A 25 -34.44 20.14 -23.64
CA THR A 25 -34.83 21.02 -22.51
C THR A 25 -35.64 20.30 -21.44
N GLY A 26 -36.46 19.31 -21.83
CA GLY A 26 -37.24 18.50 -20.88
C GLY A 26 -36.36 17.63 -19.99
N LEU A 27 -35.31 17.02 -20.55
CA LEU A 27 -34.36 16.23 -19.76
C LEU A 27 -33.53 17.11 -18.83
N CYS A 28 -33.06 18.28 -19.30
CA CYS A 28 -32.32 19.22 -18.46
C CYS A 28 -33.16 19.65 -17.24
N GLN A 29 -34.42 20.04 -17.48
CA GLN A 29 -35.36 20.38 -16.40
C GLN A 29 -35.62 19.20 -15.47
N SER A 30 -35.69 17.98 -16.00
CA SER A 30 -35.89 16.76 -15.21
C SER A 30 -34.70 16.49 -14.28
N ILE A 31 -33.47 16.66 -14.77
CA ILE A 31 -32.24 16.54 -13.97
C ILE A 31 -32.20 17.62 -12.88
N GLU A 32 -32.39 18.89 -13.26
CA GLU A 32 -32.30 20.04 -12.35
C GLU A 32 -33.39 20.01 -11.26
N SER A 33 -34.63 19.69 -11.62
CA SER A 33 -35.74 19.60 -10.67
C SER A 33 -35.59 18.48 -9.63
N HIS A 34 -34.74 17.48 -9.92
CA HIS A 34 -34.41 16.38 -9.01
C HIS A 34 -33.01 16.50 -8.40
N GLY A 35 -32.41 17.70 -8.48
CA GLY A 35 -31.19 18.06 -7.76
C GLY A 35 -29.89 17.73 -8.49
N GLY A 36 -29.89 17.42 -9.78
CA GLY A 36 -28.68 17.34 -10.59
C GLY A 36 -28.28 18.71 -11.16
N LEU A 37 -27.09 18.80 -11.73
CA LEU A 37 -26.61 19.95 -12.50
C LEU A 37 -26.31 19.50 -13.93
N VAL A 38 -26.73 20.27 -14.93
CA VAL A 38 -26.33 20.02 -16.31
C VAL A 38 -25.21 20.99 -16.67
N SER A 39 -24.08 20.45 -17.12
CA SER A 39 -22.84 21.18 -17.40
C SER A 39 -22.53 21.15 -18.89
N ASP A 40 -21.99 22.26 -19.41
CA ASP A 40 -21.40 22.37 -20.74
C ASP A 40 -19.96 21.83 -20.78
N GLN A 41 -19.39 21.49 -19.62
CA GLN A 41 -18.07 20.91 -19.47
C GLN A 41 -18.16 19.41 -19.19
N MET A 42 -17.45 18.64 -20.01
CA MET A 42 -17.38 17.19 -19.88
C MET A 42 -16.56 16.74 -18.65
N PHE A 43 -15.60 17.55 -18.22
CA PHE A 43 -14.72 17.19 -17.10
C PHE A 43 -15.50 17.11 -15.78
N ASN A 44 -15.34 16.00 -15.05
CA ASN A 44 -16.10 15.68 -13.83
C ASN A 44 -17.62 15.57 -13.99
N SER A 45 -18.12 15.33 -15.21
CA SER A 45 -19.55 15.14 -15.47
C SER A 45 -19.86 13.68 -15.86
N ILE A 46 -21.04 13.20 -15.46
CA ILE A 46 -21.61 11.94 -15.93
C ILE A 46 -22.11 12.18 -17.36
N VAL A 47 -21.54 11.46 -18.31
CA VAL A 47 -21.84 11.65 -19.72
C VAL A 47 -23.04 10.80 -20.11
N LEU A 48 -24.08 11.46 -20.65
CA LEU A 48 -25.32 10.81 -21.04
C LEU A 48 -25.58 10.99 -22.55
N GLY A 49 -26.08 9.95 -23.21
CA GLY A 49 -26.38 9.97 -24.65
C GLY A 49 -27.54 9.05 -25.05
N ILE A 50 -27.86 9.03 -26.34
CA ILE A 50 -28.84 8.12 -26.95
C ILE A 50 -28.08 6.92 -27.53
N PRO A 51 -28.59 5.68 -27.37
CA PRO A 51 -28.09 4.54 -28.13
C PRO A 51 -27.98 4.88 -29.63
N ASP A 52 -26.97 4.34 -30.31
CA ASP A 52 -26.75 4.52 -31.75
C ASP A 52 -26.38 5.94 -32.23
N THR A 53 -26.09 6.88 -31.32
CA THR A 53 -25.57 8.21 -31.70
C THR A 53 -24.07 8.14 -31.97
N GLU A 54 -23.61 8.72 -33.09
CA GLU A 54 -22.18 8.88 -33.35
C GLU A 54 -21.52 9.72 -32.25
N LEU A 55 -20.58 9.11 -31.53
CA LEU A 55 -19.89 9.77 -30.43
C LEU A 55 -18.87 10.78 -30.97
N LEU A 56 -18.91 11.99 -30.41
CA LEU A 56 -17.89 13.00 -30.66
C LEU A 56 -16.50 12.45 -30.26
N PRO A 57 -15.43 12.79 -31.00
CA PRO A 57 -14.07 12.31 -30.71
C PRO A 57 -13.65 12.50 -29.24
N ASP A 58 -13.97 13.67 -28.68
CA ASP A 58 -13.65 14.05 -27.30
C ASP A 58 -14.32 13.16 -26.26
N VAL A 59 -15.42 12.48 -26.63
CA VAL A 59 -16.24 11.68 -25.74
C VAL A 59 -15.90 10.18 -25.80
N LYS A 60 -15.09 9.77 -26.78
CA LYS A 60 -14.68 8.37 -26.94
C LYS A 60 -13.89 7.81 -25.76
N HIS A 61 -13.29 8.69 -24.94
CA HIS A 61 -12.53 8.32 -23.75
C HIS A 61 -13.34 8.32 -22.45
N ALA A 62 -14.65 8.60 -22.51
CA ALA A 62 -15.52 8.54 -21.33
C ALA A 62 -16.48 7.35 -21.39
N HIS A 63 -16.96 6.94 -20.21
CA HIS A 63 -18.13 6.08 -20.12
C HIS A 63 -19.36 6.91 -20.48
N VAL A 64 -20.15 6.43 -21.43
CA VAL A 64 -21.41 7.09 -21.82
C VAL A 64 -22.57 6.21 -21.39
N TYR A 65 -23.57 6.81 -20.74
CA TYR A 65 -24.76 6.13 -20.28
C TYR A 65 -26.01 6.60 -21.04
N SER A 66 -27.04 5.77 -21.12
CA SER A 66 -28.31 6.13 -21.75
C SER A 66 -29.08 7.13 -20.91
N TYR A 67 -29.70 8.14 -21.53
CA TYR A 67 -30.63 9.06 -20.84
C TYR A 67 -31.77 8.37 -20.09
N LYS A 68 -32.14 7.13 -20.48
CA LYS A 68 -33.16 6.34 -19.79
C LYS A 68 -32.89 6.18 -18.29
N VAL A 69 -31.62 6.20 -17.87
CA VAL A 69 -31.26 6.14 -16.44
C VAL A 69 -31.92 7.27 -15.65
N ILE A 70 -32.06 8.46 -16.24
CA ILE A 70 -32.71 9.61 -15.61
C ILE A 70 -34.22 9.40 -15.56
N GLU A 71 -34.84 9.00 -16.67
CA GLU A 71 -36.29 8.76 -16.76
C GLU A 71 -36.75 7.68 -15.78
N ASP A 72 -36.05 6.54 -15.76
CA ASP A 72 -36.36 5.42 -14.88
C ASP A 72 -36.07 5.76 -13.41
N SER A 73 -35.00 6.50 -13.11
CA SER A 73 -34.74 6.98 -11.75
C SER A 73 -35.87 7.87 -11.23
N ILE A 74 -36.34 8.81 -12.05
CA ILE A 74 -37.44 9.72 -11.68
C ILE A 74 -38.74 8.95 -11.51
N LYS A 75 -39.03 8.02 -12.43
CA LYS A 75 -40.25 7.21 -12.40
C LYS A 75 -40.32 6.32 -11.16
N GLU A 76 -39.23 5.66 -10.80
CA GLU A 76 -39.17 4.76 -9.64
C GLU A 76 -38.92 5.52 -8.33
N GLY A 77 -38.50 6.80 -8.39
CA GLY A 77 -38.20 7.62 -7.24
C GLY A 77 -36.93 7.21 -6.48
N ILE A 78 -36.07 6.42 -7.12
CA ILE A 78 -34.80 5.90 -6.57
C ILE A 78 -33.73 6.05 -7.65
N GLN A 79 -32.51 6.43 -7.28
CA GLN A 79 -31.40 6.53 -8.23
C GLN A 79 -31.04 5.13 -8.76
N MET A 80 -31.20 4.94 -10.08
CA MET A 80 -30.85 3.70 -10.74
C MET A 80 -29.33 3.54 -10.86
N GLU A 81 -28.87 2.29 -10.94
CA GLU A 81 -27.45 1.98 -11.15
C GLU A 81 -27.03 2.29 -12.59
N PHE A 82 -26.11 3.24 -12.77
CA PHE A 82 -25.66 3.68 -14.09
C PHE A 82 -25.07 2.54 -14.95
N GLY A 83 -24.47 1.53 -14.32
CA GLY A 83 -23.87 0.38 -15.02
C GLY A 83 -24.85 -0.35 -15.95
N ASP A 84 -26.13 -0.44 -15.57
CA ASP A 84 -27.17 -1.11 -16.37
C ASP A 84 -27.57 -0.31 -17.62
N TYR A 85 -27.16 0.96 -17.71
CA TYR A 85 -27.47 1.88 -18.80
C TYR A 85 -26.25 2.25 -19.61
N LEU A 86 -25.13 1.55 -19.47
CA LEU A 86 -23.88 1.84 -20.19
C LEU A 86 -24.05 1.60 -21.70
N ILE A 87 -23.82 2.63 -22.51
CA ILE A 87 -23.90 2.58 -23.98
C ILE A 87 -22.54 2.63 -24.67
N HIS A 88 -21.51 3.17 -24.02
CA HIS A 88 -20.14 3.21 -24.56
C HIS A 88 -19.11 2.98 -23.46
N LEU A 89 -18.14 2.12 -23.75
CA LEU A 89 -16.94 1.91 -22.95
C LEU A 89 -15.78 2.70 -23.57
N PRO A 90 -14.99 3.42 -22.77
CA PRO A 90 -13.92 4.24 -23.31
C PRO A 90 -12.93 3.38 -24.12
N GLU A 91 -12.60 3.83 -25.33
CA GLU A 91 -11.55 3.19 -26.13
C GLU A 91 -10.24 3.36 -25.34
N SER A 92 -9.62 2.25 -24.93
CA SER A 92 -8.28 2.27 -24.37
C SER A 92 -7.38 2.93 -25.40
N GLU A 93 -6.68 4.01 -25.03
CA GLU A 93 -5.82 4.74 -25.96
C GLU A 93 -5.01 3.74 -26.81
N PRO A 94 -5.11 3.83 -28.15
CA PRO A 94 -4.23 3.03 -28.98
C PRO A 94 -2.81 3.42 -28.59
N ASN A 95 -1.99 2.44 -28.19
CA ASN A 95 -0.55 2.61 -28.18
C ASN A 95 -0.20 3.27 -29.51
N VAL A 96 0.36 4.48 -29.46
CA VAL A 96 0.82 5.21 -30.65
C VAL A 96 1.95 4.38 -31.27
N THR A 97 1.58 3.41 -32.09
CA THR A 97 2.40 2.98 -33.21
C THR A 97 2.30 4.10 -34.22
N VAL A 98 3.40 4.84 -34.33
CA VAL A 98 3.67 5.80 -35.39
C VAL A 98 3.29 5.14 -36.72
N GLU A 99 2.22 5.64 -37.36
CA GLU A 99 1.94 5.32 -38.75
C GLU A 99 2.98 6.00 -39.61
N ASP A 100 3.74 5.19 -40.36
CA ASP A 100 4.65 5.62 -41.42
C ASP A 100 3.88 6.46 -42.45
N HIS A 101 4.25 7.74 -42.54
CA HIS A 101 3.95 8.51 -43.72
C HIS A 101 4.72 7.93 -44.92
N GLN A 102 3.96 7.43 -45.88
CA GLN A 102 4.38 7.15 -47.25
C GLN A 102 5.26 8.28 -47.79
N GLN A 103 6.57 8.03 -47.85
CA GLN A 103 7.46 8.75 -48.76
C GLN A 103 7.64 7.90 -50.02
N VAL A 104 7.35 8.55 -51.15
CA VAL A 104 7.64 8.11 -52.50
C VAL A 104 9.15 7.83 -52.61
N VAL A 105 9.52 6.56 -52.70
CA VAL A 105 10.89 6.14 -53.04
C VAL A 105 11.00 6.16 -54.56
N ASN A 106 11.81 7.09 -55.08
CA ASN A 106 12.34 7.01 -56.42
C ASN A 106 13.21 5.74 -56.54
N GLU A 107 12.95 4.92 -57.56
CA GLU A 107 13.77 3.78 -57.94
C GLU A 107 15.24 4.21 -58.14
N PRO A 108 16.23 3.50 -57.59
CA PRO A 108 17.60 3.67 -58.00
C PRO A 108 17.83 3.03 -59.37
N ASP A 109 18.38 3.82 -60.28
CA ASP A 109 18.89 3.37 -61.57
C ASP A 109 20.16 2.51 -61.35
N ILE A 110 19.99 1.19 -61.39
CA ILE A 110 21.08 0.21 -61.27
C ILE A 110 21.58 -0.08 -62.70
N THR A 111 22.72 0.51 -63.06
CA THR A 111 23.38 0.32 -64.37
C THR A 111 24.58 -0.62 -64.34
N ASP A 112 24.84 -1.31 -63.22
CA ASP A 112 25.96 -2.26 -63.11
C ASP A 112 25.49 -3.73 -63.01
N PRO A 113 25.82 -4.59 -64.00
CA PRO A 113 25.46 -6.02 -64.00
C PRO A 113 26.08 -6.86 -62.88
N GLN A 114 27.02 -6.31 -62.10
CA GLN A 114 27.66 -7.03 -61.00
C GLN A 114 26.81 -7.08 -59.71
N ASP A 115 25.89 -6.13 -59.49
CA ASP A 115 25.09 -6.01 -58.26
C ASP A 115 23.87 -6.96 -58.22
N LEU A 116 23.49 -7.56 -59.36
CA LEU A 116 22.40 -8.53 -59.46
C LEU A 116 22.76 -9.94 -58.95
N LEU A 117 24.05 -10.26 -58.82
CA LEU A 117 24.51 -11.59 -58.37
C LEU A 117 24.66 -11.71 -56.85
N ASP A 118 24.83 -10.59 -56.13
CA ASP A 118 24.88 -10.57 -54.67
C ASP A 118 23.48 -10.48 -54.02
N TYR A 119 22.47 -10.01 -54.76
CA TYR A 119 21.08 -9.96 -54.30
C TYR A 119 20.44 -11.36 -54.19
N ASP A 120 20.72 -12.26 -55.15
CA ASP A 120 20.23 -13.65 -55.15
C ASP A 120 20.90 -14.54 -54.08
N ARG A 121 22.13 -14.20 -53.70
CA ARG A 121 22.87 -14.87 -52.62
C ARG A 121 22.32 -14.49 -51.23
N LEU A 122 21.86 -13.25 -51.08
CA LEU A 122 21.16 -12.78 -49.87
C LEU A 122 19.77 -13.41 -49.74
N LEU A 123 18.98 -13.50 -50.82
CA LEU A 123 17.65 -14.14 -50.78
C LEU A 123 17.70 -15.64 -50.43
N SER A 124 18.73 -16.35 -50.87
CA SER A 124 18.90 -17.79 -50.55
C SER A 124 19.28 -18.07 -49.10
N SER A 125 19.80 -17.07 -48.37
CA SER A 125 20.16 -17.20 -46.95
C SER A 125 19.01 -16.92 -45.99
N VAL A 126 17.98 -16.19 -46.45
CA VAL A 126 16.79 -15.82 -45.65
C VAL A 126 15.73 -16.95 -45.67
N ALA A 127 15.70 -17.77 -46.72
CA ALA A 127 14.74 -18.87 -46.85
C ALA A 127 15.04 -20.11 -45.97
N ALA A 128 16.15 -20.14 -45.22
CA ALA A 128 16.56 -21.30 -44.41
C ALA A 128 16.34 -21.14 -42.88
N VAL A 129 15.74 -20.03 -42.43
CA VAL A 129 15.45 -19.79 -41.01
C VAL A 129 13.98 -19.37 -40.82
N GLU A 130 13.06 -20.20 -41.33
CA GLU A 130 11.64 -20.16 -40.95
C GLU A 130 11.31 -21.43 -40.17
N ASN A 131 11.58 -21.41 -38.86
CA ASN A 131 10.86 -22.18 -37.84
C ASN A 131 11.42 -21.79 -36.46
N GLU A 132 10.97 -20.65 -35.94
CA GLU A 132 10.63 -20.46 -34.52
C GLU A 132 10.10 -19.03 -34.34
N VAL A 133 8.78 -18.90 -34.47
CA VAL A 133 8.06 -17.66 -34.15
C VAL A 133 7.99 -17.53 -32.63
N ILE A 134 8.86 -16.72 -32.03
CA ILE A 134 8.69 -16.21 -30.67
C ILE A 134 7.82 -14.96 -30.77
N PRO A 135 6.58 -14.94 -30.23
CA PRO A 135 5.71 -13.78 -30.33
C PRO A 135 6.10 -12.75 -29.26
N THR A 136 6.74 -11.65 -29.69
CA THR A 136 6.95 -10.44 -28.90
C THR A 136 5.81 -9.44 -29.13
N THR A 137 4.71 -9.66 -28.40
CA THR A 137 3.73 -8.61 -28.06
C THR A 137 3.40 -8.74 -26.58
N SER A 138 3.08 -7.64 -25.90
CA SER A 138 2.62 -7.61 -24.51
C SER A 138 1.27 -8.33 -24.39
N ASN A 139 1.33 -9.66 -24.33
CA ASN A 139 0.18 -10.55 -24.34
C ASN A 139 -0.56 -10.52 -22.99
N LEU A 140 -1.48 -9.56 -22.82
CA LEU A 140 -2.56 -9.72 -21.86
C LEU A 140 -3.43 -10.91 -22.32
N ARG A 141 -3.13 -12.11 -21.79
CA ARG A 141 -3.90 -13.32 -22.08
C ARG A 141 -5.15 -13.33 -21.21
N TYR A 142 -6.33 -13.17 -21.80
CA TYR A 142 -7.60 -13.30 -21.08
C TYR A 142 -7.82 -14.73 -20.60
N PHE A 143 -8.56 -14.87 -19.50
CA PHE A 143 -8.94 -16.18 -18.96
C PHE A 143 -10.08 -16.78 -19.79
N GLU A 144 -9.89 -18.01 -20.26
CA GLU A 144 -10.93 -18.76 -20.94
C GLU A 144 -11.93 -19.37 -19.95
N PRO A 145 -13.20 -19.59 -20.36
CA PRO A 145 -14.19 -20.27 -19.50
C PRO A 145 -13.77 -21.67 -19.04
N GLN A 146 -12.90 -22.35 -19.80
CA GLN A 146 -12.34 -23.64 -19.39
C GLN A 146 -11.32 -23.48 -18.25
N GLU A 147 -10.51 -22.42 -18.28
CA GLU A 147 -9.57 -22.09 -17.21
C GLU A 147 -10.31 -21.73 -15.92
N ASP A 148 -11.40 -20.96 -16.02
CA ASP A 148 -12.23 -20.63 -14.86
C ASP A 148 -12.86 -21.87 -14.22
N ARG A 149 -13.35 -22.81 -15.05
CA ARG A 149 -13.89 -24.09 -14.55
C ARG A 149 -12.81 -24.91 -13.84
N ALA A 150 -11.62 -25.04 -14.45
CA ALA A 150 -10.50 -25.75 -13.86
C ALA A 150 -10.03 -25.09 -12.55
N LEU A 151 -9.92 -23.76 -12.54
CA LEU A 151 -9.48 -22.99 -11.39
C LEU A 151 -10.43 -23.15 -10.21
N ARG A 152 -11.74 -23.01 -10.47
CA ARG A 152 -12.76 -23.29 -9.44
C ARG A 152 -12.60 -24.70 -8.91
N GLU A 153 -12.52 -25.71 -9.78
CA GLU A 153 -12.41 -27.11 -9.37
C GLU A 153 -11.17 -27.40 -8.51
N GLU A 154 -10.01 -26.84 -8.88
CA GLU A 154 -8.80 -26.98 -8.09
C GLU A 154 -8.86 -26.24 -6.75
N VAL A 155 -9.60 -25.13 -6.67
CA VAL A 155 -9.93 -24.46 -5.40
C VAL A 155 -10.87 -25.34 -4.55
N ARG A 156 -11.87 -26.00 -5.15
CA ARG A 156 -12.80 -26.91 -4.43
C ARG A 156 -12.08 -28.09 -3.78
N LYS A 157 -11.01 -28.58 -4.43
CA LYS A 157 -10.17 -29.68 -3.93
C LYS A 157 -9.24 -29.30 -2.81
N ARG A 158 -9.04 -28.00 -2.54
CA ARG A 158 -8.08 -27.55 -1.52
C ARG A 158 -8.67 -26.52 -0.55
N PRO A 159 -9.79 -26.84 0.12
CA PRO A 159 -10.46 -25.90 1.03
C PRO A 159 -9.57 -25.46 2.20
N TRP A 160 -8.61 -26.28 2.65
CA TRP A 160 -7.72 -26.00 3.79
C TRP A 160 -6.73 -24.84 3.56
N TYR A 161 -6.41 -24.49 2.31
CA TYR A 161 -5.58 -23.30 2.06
C TYR A 161 -6.36 -21.99 2.28
N GLY A 162 -7.69 -22.05 2.28
CA GLY A 162 -8.58 -20.90 2.32
C GLY A 162 -8.69 -20.22 0.96
N ILE A 163 -9.93 -20.06 0.46
CA ILE A 163 -10.21 -19.57 -0.89
C ILE A 163 -9.58 -18.19 -1.18
N LYS A 164 -9.42 -17.33 -0.16
CA LYS A 164 -8.84 -15.99 -0.32
C LYS A 164 -7.32 -15.92 -0.14
N GLY A 165 -6.67 -17.02 0.27
CA GLY A 165 -5.24 -17.06 0.58
C GLY A 165 -4.38 -17.03 -0.69
N HIS A 166 -3.14 -16.52 -0.62
CA HIS A 166 -2.21 -16.53 -1.76
C HIS A 166 -1.66 -17.94 -2.05
N THR A 167 -1.39 -18.72 -1.00
CA THR A 167 -0.75 -20.04 -1.11
C THR A 167 -1.50 -21.00 -2.00
N ILE A 168 -2.84 -21.00 -1.99
CA ILE A 168 -3.64 -21.88 -2.83
C ILE A 168 -3.34 -21.65 -4.31
N TYR A 169 -3.24 -20.38 -4.72
CA TYR A 169 -3.06 -20.01 -6.12
C TYR A 169 -1.63 -20.27 -6.59
N ASN A 170 -0.64 -20.11 -5.71
CA ASN A 170 0.74 -20.49 -6.00
C ASN A 170 0.90 -22.01 -6.21
N GLU A 171 0.15 -22.83 -5.47
CA GLU A 171 0.14 -24.28 -5.69
C GLU A 171 -0.63 -24.66 -6.96
N ILE A 172 -1.77 -24.00 -7.22
CA ILE A 172 -2.56 -24.25 -8.44
C ILE A 172 -1.78 -23.84 -9.70
N SER A 173 -1.02 -22.75 -9.66
CA SER A 173 -0.21 -22.30 -10.81
C SER A 173 0.89 -23.28 -11.20
N LYS A 174 1.32 -24.16 -10.28
CA LYS A 174 2.31 -25.21 -10.57
C LYS A 174 1.70 -26.43 -11.29
N LEU A 175 0.37 -26.50 -11.40
CA LEU A 175 -0.27 -27.62 -12.11
C LEU A 175 0.01 -27.50 -13.62
N PRO A 176 0.26 -28.62 -14.33
CA PRO A 176 0.60 -28.60 -15.76
C PRO A 176 -0.39 -27.81 -16.61
N PHE A 177 -1.69 -27.91 -16.30
CA PHE A 177 -2.75 -27.19 -17.01
C PHE A 177 -2.56 -25.66 -17.00
N PHE A 178 -2.11 -25.10 -15.88
CA PHE A 178 -1.90 -23.66 -15.71
C PHE A 178 -0.49 -23.21 -16.10
N GLN A 179 0.52 -24.06 -15.91
CA GLN A 179 1.89 -23.79 -16.37
C GLN A 179 1.97 -23.71 -17.89
N GLN A 180 1.33 -24.64 -18.62
CA GLN A 180 1.27 -24.63 -20.09
C GLN A 180 0.59 -23.37 -20.64
N ARG A 181 -0.26 -22.73 -19.83
CA ARG A 181 -0.97 -21.49 -20.17
C ARG A 181 -0.31 -20.24 -19.58
N PHE A 182 0.87 -20.40 -18.99
CA PHE A 182 1.67 -19.32 -18.41
C PHE A 182 0.91 -18.51 -17.34
N ARG A 183 0.07 -19.17 -16.53
CA ARG A 183 -0.67 -18.53 -15.44
C ARG A 183 0.16 -18.52 -14.15
N THR A 184 0.38 -17.32 -13.61
CA THR A 184 1.02 -17.13 -12.31
C THR A 184 0.01 -17.21 -11.17
N GLY A 185 0.45 -17.55 -9.96
CA GLY A 185 -0.42 -17.57 -8.78
C GLY A 185 -1.15 -16.24 -8.54
N ASP A 186 -0.49 -15.11 -8.80
CA ASP A 186 -1.14 -13.79 -8.70
C ASP A 186 -2.23 -13.60 -9.76
N SER A 187 -1.99 -14.01 -11.01
CA SER A 187 -3.01 -13.93 -12.07
C SER A 187 -4.24 -14.80 -11.76
N LEU A 188 -4.04 -16.01 -11.23
CA LEU A 188 -5.12 -16.92 -10.83
C LEU A 188 -5.90 -16.36 -9.64
N ARG A 189 -5.20 -15.78 -8.66
CA ARG A 189 -5.84 -15.17 -7.49
C ARG A 189 -6.69 -13.98 -7.90
N GLU A 190 -6.16 -13.14 -8.78
CA GLU A 190 -6.87 -11.97 -9.27
C GLU A 190 -8.09 -12.40 -10.08
N ARG A 191 -7.97 -13.43 -10.93
CA ARG A 191 -9.13 -13.99 -11.63
C ARG A 191 -10.20 -14.50 -10.67
N MET A 192 -9.84 -15.27 -9.64
CA MET A 192 -10.81 -15.72 -8.64
C MET A 192 -11.45 -14.57 -7.86
N ARG A 193 -10.75 -13.45 -7.68
CA ARG A 193 -11.30 -12.22 -7.11
C ARG A 193 -12.35 -11.61 -8.03
N THR A 194 -12.09 -11.53 -9.34
CA THR A 194 -13.06 -11.09 -10.36
C THR A 194 -14.29 -12.00 -10.40
N LEU A 195 -14.11 -13.30 -10.18
CA LEU A 195 -15.20 -14.28 -10.04
C LEU A 195 -15.89 -14.25 -8.66
N ASN A 196 -15.68 -13.20 -7.86
CA ASN A 196 -16.25 -13.00 -6.51
C ASN A 196 -16.01 -14.16 -5.53
N TYR A 197 -15.01 -15.00 -5.79
CA TYR A 197 -14.77 -16.25 -5.06
C TYR A 197 -15.95 -17.24 -5.12
N GLU A 198 -16.80 -17.16 -6.14
CA GLU A 198 -17.92 -18.06 -6.35
C GLU A 198 -17.45 -19.45 -6.78
N VAL A 199 -17.34 -20.35 -5.81
CA VAL A 199 -17.00 -21.76 -6.03
C VAL A 199 -18.21 -22.68 -5.97
N GLY A 200 -19.33 -22.23 -5.39
CA GLY A 200 -20.57 -23.00 -5.20
C GLY A 200 -20.49 -24.03 -4.07
N TYR A 201 -19.53 -24.96 -4.15
CA TYR A 201 -19.28 -25.97 -3.12
C TYR A 201 -17.76 -26.22 -2.98
N VAL A 202 -17.36 -26.89 -1.91
CA VAL A 202 -16.00 -27.44 -1.73
C VAL A 202 -16.07 -28.92 -1.37
N TYR A 203 -14.97 -29.66 -1.49
CA TYR A 203 -14.93 -31.05 -1.05
C TYR A 203 -14.62 -31.15 0.44
N LYS A 204 -15.21 -32.13 1.13
CA LYS A 204 -15.03 -32.30 2.58
C LYS A 204 -13.63 -32.83 2.87
N GLU A 205 -12.92 -32.17 3.79
CA GLU A 205 -11.61 -32.62 4.27
C GLU A 205 -11.76 -33.78 5.26
N ASP A 206 -10.81 -34.71 5.25
CA ASP A 206 -10.68 -35.78 6.22
C ASP A 206 -10.22 -35.19 7.58
N PRO A 207 -11.03 -35.31 8.66
CA PRO A 207 -10.64 -34.82 9.97
C PRO A 207 -9.37 -35.49 10.53
N ASN A 208 -9.03 -36.69 10.06
CA ASN A 208 -7.90 -37.48 10.56
C ASN A 208 -6.60 -37.21 9.78
N LYS A 209 -6.70 -36.78 8.52
CA LYS A 209 -5.54 -36.53 7.65
C LYS A 209 -5.66 -35.18 6.97
N LYS A 210 -4.98 -34.19 7.57
CA LYS A 210 -4.92 -32.82 7.07
C LYS A 210 -4.47 -32.79 5.60
N GLY A 211 -5.22 -32.09 4.77
CA GLY A 211 -4.94 -31.98 3.33
C GLY A 211 -5.38 -33.18 2.48
N SER A 212 -6.15 -34.11 3.04
CA SER A 212 -6.80 -35.20 2.28
C SER A 212 -8.30 -35.00 2.21
N LEU A 213 -8.91 -35.38 1.08
CA LEU A 213 -10.35 -35.26 0.85
C LEU A 213 -11.06 -36.56 1.21
N LEU A 214 -12.26 -36.45 1.76
CA LEU A 214 -13.13 -37.60 2.02
C LEU A 214 -13.76 -38.10 0.73
N LEU A 215 -13.65 -39.41 0.55
CA LEU A 215 -14.30 -40.16 -0.51
C LEU A 215 -15.54 -40.87 0.06
N ASP A 216 -16.58 -40.97 -0.74
CA ASP A 216 -17.74 -41.81 -0.44
C ASP A 216 -17.45 -43.29 -0.71
N SER A 217 -18.43 -44.16 -0.47
CA SER A 217 -18.35 -45.61 -0.70
C SER A 217 -18.10 -45.99 -2.16
N HIS A 218 -18.28 -45.06 -3.11
CA HIS A 218 -18.08 -45.26 -4.54
C HIS A 218 -16.79 -44.60 -5.05
N GLY A 219 -15.97 -44.03 -4.15
CA GLY A 219 -14.73 -43.34 -4.52
C GLY A 219 -14.92 -41.92 -5.05
N ASN A 220 -16.09 -41.30 -4.87
CA ASN A 220 -16.33 -39.90 -5.27
C ASN A 220 -16.11 -38.95 -4.10
N PHE A 221 -15.64 -37.73 -4.39
CA PHE A 221 -15.45 -36.70 -3.37
C PHE A 221 -16.78 -36.19 -2.80
N ILE A 222 -16.88 -36.14 -1.48
CA ILE A 222 -18.08 -35.65 -0.79
C ILE A 222 -18.11 -34.11 -0.86
N ARG A 223 -19.16 -33.55 -1.46
CA ARG A 223 -19.37 -32.10 -1.56
C ARG A 223 -19.93 -31.53 -0.26
N THR A 224 -19.50 -30.33 0.11
CA THR A 224 -20.02 -29.56 1.25
C THR A 224 -20.09 -28.07 0.92
N ALA A 225 -21.09 -27.39 1.46
CA ALA A 225 -21.20 -25.93 1.38
C ALA A 225 -20.42 -25.20 2.49
N SER A 226 -19.92 -25.94 3.50
CA SER A 226 -19.24 -25.35 4.66
C SER A 226 -17.79 -24.99 4.33
N ILE A 227 -17.56 -23.77 3.84
CA ILE A 227 -16.23 -23.20 3.69
C ILE A 227 -15.76 -22.67 5.05
N LYS A 228 -14.86 -23.39 5.72
CA LYS A 228 -14.23 -22.86 6.94
C LYS A 228 -13.28 -21.72 6.56
N SER A 229 -13.55 -20.50 7.04
CA SER A 229 -12.59 -19.40 6.94
C SER A 229 -11.33 -19.78 7.71
N LYS A 230 -10.16 -19.72 7.05
CA LYS A 230 -8.87 -19.96 7.68
C LYS A 230 -8.51 -18.91 8.74
N SER A 231 -9.08 -17.70 8.63
CA SER A 231 -8.88 -16.64 9.63
C SER A 231 -10.12 -16.46 10.51
N ARG A 232 -9.91 -16.61 11.81
CA ARG A 232 -10.84 -16.12 12.84
C ARG A 232 -10.71 -14.59 12.88
N LYS A 233 -11.84 -13.88 12.95
CA LYS A 233 -11.84 -12.43 13.12
C LYS A 233 -11.57 -12.10 14.59
N TYR A 234 -10.90 -10.98 14.83
CA TYR A 234 -10.71 -10.45 16.18
C TYR A 234 -12.01 -9.87 16.72
N THR A 235 -12.37 -10.22 17.95
CA THR A 235 -13.50 -9.63 18.66
C THR A 235 -13.08 -8.34 19.40
N PRO A 236 -14.01 -7.43 19.73
CA PRO A 236 -13.70 -6.27 20.57
C PRO A 236 -13.10 -6.66 21.93
N ASP A 237 -13.57 -7.76 22.49
CA ASP A 237 -13.12 -8.32 23.77
C ASP A 237 -11.69 -8.86 23.69
N GLU A 238 -11.34 -9.57 22.61
CA GLU A 238 -9.98 -10.03 22.36
C GLU A 238 -9.00 -8.84 22.25
N ASP A 239 -9.40 -7.78 21.54
CA ASP A 239 -8.60 -6.55 21.46
C ASP A 239 -8.47 -5.87 22.82
N MET A 240 -9.54 -5.86 23.62
CA MET A 240 -9.55 -5.22 24.93
C MET A 240 -8.66 -5.96 25.93
N ILE A 241 -8.76 -7.29 26.00
CA ILE A 241 -7.88 -8.13 26.82
C ILE A 241 -6.41 -7.93 26.42
N PHE A 242 -6.13 -7.83 25.12
CA PHE A 242 -4.78 -7.59 24.63
C PHE A 242 -4.28 -6.21 25.08
N CYS A 243 -5.04 -5.14 24.83
CA CYS A 243 -4.68 -3.80 25.27
C CYS A 243 -4.49 -3.71 26.79
N LYS A 244 -5.39 -4.33 27.55
CA LYS A 244 -5.34 -4.44 29.02
C LYS A 244 -4.05 -5.12 29.50
N THR A 245 -3.71 -6.25 28.89
CA THR A 245 -2.47 -6.99 29.19
C THR A 245 -1.25 -6.14 28.93
N LEU A 246 -1.18 -5.46 27.78
CA LEU A 246 -0.06 -4.57 27.45
C LEU A 246 0.01 -3.39 28.43
N TYR A 247 -1.13 -2.77 28.76
CA TYR A 247 -1.23 -1.64 29.68
C TYR A 247 -0.70 -1.97 31.08
N GLN A 248 -1.04 -3.15 31.60
CA GLN A 248 -0.63 -3.57 32.94
C GLN A 248 0.83 -4.05 33.01
N GLN A 249 1.36 -4.61 31.93
CA GLN A 249 2.64 -5.34 31.97
C GLN A 249 3.80 -4.57 31.35
N LEU A 250 3.53 -3.59 30.49
CA LEU A 250 4.56 -2.87 29.75
C LEU A 250 4.51 -1.37 30.02
N ASN A 251 5.64 -0.70 29.81
CA ASN A 251 5.74 0.75 29.90
C ASN A 251 5.53 1.37 28.52
N PHE A 252 4.69 2.40 28.48
CA PHE A 252 4.42 3.18 27.27
C PHE A 252 5.22 4.47 27.31
N VAL A 253 5.84 4.80 26.18
CA VAL A 253 6.43 6.12 25.94
C VAL A 253 5.57 6.80 24.89
N GLU A 254 4.91 7.88 25.27
CA GLU A 254 4.18 8.74 24.32
C GLU A 254 5.15 9.75 23.71
N ASP A 255 5.07 9.90 22.38
CA ASP A 255 5.74 11.02 21.70
C ASP A 255 4.95 12.33 21.85
N GLU A 256 5.55 13.46 21.49
CA GLU A 256 4.92 14.78 21.55
C GLU A 256 3.64 14.89 20.71
N ARG A 257 3.42 13.95 19.79
CA ARG A 257 2.25 13.87 18.90
C ARG A 257 1.16 12.94 19.45
N GLY A 258 1.37 12.33 20.62
CA GLY A 258 0.45 11.40 21.26
C GLY A 258 0.45 9.98 20.68
N PHE A 259 1.49 9.59 19.92
CA PHE A 259 1.72 8.20 19.53
C PHE A 259 2.45 7.43 20.62
N GLU A 260 1.83 6.33 21.02
CA GLU A 260 2.40 5.40 21.96
C GLU A 260 3.45 4.51 21.27
N SER A 261 4.61 4.41 21.90
CA SER A 261 5.65 3.43 21.61
C SER A 261 5.79 2.51 22.80
N VAL A 262 5.84 1.20 22.54
CA VAL A 262 6.02 0.16 23.56
C VAL A 262 7.05 -0.86 23.08
N GLU A 263 7.99 -1.18 23.96
CA GLU A 263 8.97 -2.23 23.72
C GLU A 263 8.40 -3.56 24.19
N ILE A 264 8.06 -4.43 23.24
CA ILE A 264 7.48 -5.74 23.53
C ILE A 264 8.60 -6.78 23.58
N PRO A 265 8.78 -7.52 24.70
CA PRO A 265 9.72 -8.62 24.79
C PRO A 265 9.45 -9.68 23.72
N THR A 266 10.49 -10.27 23.13
CA THR A 266 10.37 -11.27 22.06
C THR A 266 9.45 -12.44 22.46
N SER A 267 9.49 -12.85 23.72
CA SER A 267 8.69 -13.97 24.27
C SER A 267 7.25 -13.62 24.62
N PHE A 268 6.85 -12.34 24.55
CA PHE A 268 5.49 -11.91 24.91
C PHE A 268 4.44 -12.64 24.07
N TYR A 269 4.58 -12.64 22.75
CA TYR A 269 3.57 -13.23 21.85
C TYR A 269 3.50 -14.75 21.95
N ASP A 270 4.62 -15.41 22.26
CA ASP A 270 4.64 -16.87 22.50
C ASP A 270 3.79 -17.20 23.73
N LYS A 271 4.01 -16.50 24.84
CA LYS A 271 3.25 -16.69 26.09
C LYS A 271 1.79 -16.28 25.95
N TYR A 272 1.53 -15.14 25.29
CA TYR A 272 0.17 -14.65 25.07
C TYR A 272 -0.66 -15.64 24.26
N ALA A 273 -0.09 -16.21 23.20
CA ALA A 273 -0.78 -17.22 22.38
C ALA A 273 -0.97 -18.57 23.09
N GLN A 274 -0.18 -18.89 24.12
CA GLN A 274 -0.41 -20.07 24.96
C GLN A 274 -1.62 -19.89 25.86
N VAL A 275 -1.79 -18.71 26.46
CA VAL A 275 -2.94 -18.39 27.32
C VAL A 275 -4.21 -18.15 26.49
N TYR A 276 -4.07 -17.47 25.36
CA TYR A 276 -5.16 -17.19 24.43
C TYR A 276 -4.92 -17.91 23.08
N PRO A 277 -5.22 -19.21 22.96
CA PRO A 277 -4.93 -20.01 21.75
C PRO A 277 -5.88 -19.72 20.57
N THR A 278 -6.74 -18.71 20.71
CA THR A 278 -7.73 -18.33 19.69
C THR A 278 -7.08 -17.83 18.40
N HIS A 279 -5.91 -17.21 18.49
CA HIS A 279 -5.10 -16.75 17.36
C HIS A 279 -3.64 -17.18 17.54
N THR A 280 -2.90 -17.24 16.43
CA THR A 280 -1.47 -17.57 16.48
C THR A 280 -0.64 -16.38 16.97
N LYS A 281 0.57 -16.65 17.49
CA LYS A 281 1.52 -15.61 17.92
C LYS A 281 1.80 -14.54 16.86
N GLU A 282 1.95 -14.94 15.60
CA GLU A 282 2.19 -13.99 14.50
C GLU A 282 0.92 -13.20 14.18
N SER A 283 -0.27 -13.82 14.28
CA SER A 283 -1.53 -13.10 14.16
C SER A 283 -1.63 -11.97 15.20
N TYR A 284 -1.33 -12.26 16.47
CA TYR A 284 -1.33 -11.27 17.54
C TYR A 284 -0.30 -10.15 17.29
N ARG A 285 0.89 -10.49 16.82
CA ARG A 285 1.94 -9.52 16.45
C ARG A 285 1.48 -8.57 15.34
N GLN A 286 0.85 -9.12 14.29
CA GLN A 286 0.31 -8.30 13.21
C GLN A 286 -0.90 -7.47 13.67
N ARG A 287 -1.74 -8.01 14.56
CA ARG A 287 -2.87 -7.28 15.17
C ARG A 287 -2.37 -6.06 15.92
N PHE A 288 -1.37 -6.26 16.77
CA PHE A 288 -0.71 -5.19 17.50
C PHE A 288 -0.10 -4.13 16.57
N LYS A 289 0.71 -4.55 15.60
CA LYS A 289 1.42 -3.64 14.69
C LYS A 289 0.49 -2.82 13.79
N ASN A 290 -0.54 -3.45 13.21
CA ASN A 290 -1.32 -2.87 12.12
C ASN A 290 -2.63 -2.21 12.57
N PHE A 291 -3.11 -2.54 13.78
CA PHE A 291 -4.40 -2.06 14.29
C PHE A 291 -4.27 -1.41 15.67
N LEU A 292 -3.67 -2.08 16.66
CA LEU A 292 -3.61 -1.54 18.02
C LEU A 292 -2.69 -0.32 18.15
N ILE A 293 -1.44 -0.39 17.64
CA ILE A 293 -0.53 0.78 17.66
C ILE A 293 -1.13 1.97 16.90
N PRO A 294 -1.64 1.81 15.66
CA PRO A 294 -2.26 2.93 14.96
C PRO A 294 -3.49 3.48 15.66
N PHE A 295 -4.26 2.67 16.39
CA PHE A 295 -5.40 3.17 17.16
C PHE A 295 -4.95 3.92 18.43
N GLY A 296 -3.91 3.42 19.10
CA GLY A 296 -3.47 3.78 20.44
C GLY A 296 -4.05 2.80 21.47
N ILE A 297 -3.18 2.16 22.26
CA ILE A 297 -3.58 1.17 23.28
C ILE A 297 -4.45 1.84 24.33
N LYS A 298 -4.01 2.97 24.90
CA LYS A 298 -4.80 3.69 25.90
C LYS A 298 -6.09 4.21 25.31
N ASN A 299 -6.03 4.74 24.09
CA ASN A 299 -7.21 5.24 23.38
C ASN A 299 -8.26 4.13 23.14
N TYR A 300 -7.84 2.91 22.79
CA TYR A 300 -8.78 1.81 22.61
C TYR A 300 -9.40 1.36 23.93
N ILE A 301 -8.62 1.33 25.02
CA ILE A 301 -9.14 1.05 26.36
C ILE A 301 -10.23 2.06 26.72
N LYS A 302 -9.93 3.36 26.56
CA LYS A 302 -10.91 4.42 26.84
C LYS A 302 -12.15 4.31 25.94
N TYR A 303 -11.97 4.08 24.64
CA TYR A 303 -13.06 3.83 23.69
C TYR A 303 -13.98 2.71 24.16
N TYR A 304 -13.40 1.56 24.51
CA TYR A 304 -14.13 0.39 24.94
C TYR A 304 -14.95 0.68 26.20
N MET A 305 -14.33 1.29 27.22
CA MET A 305 -14.99 1.66 28.46
C MET A 305 -16.11 2.70 28.25
N VAL A 306 -15.89 3.71 27.40
CA VAL A 306 -16.92 4.72 27.07
C VAL A 306 -18.12 4.07 26.38
N CYS A 307 -17.89 3.17 25.41
CA CYS A 307 -18.99 2.41 24.79
C CYS A 307 -19.77 1.61 25.83
N LYS A 308 -19.08 0.89 26.72
CA LYS A 308 -19.73 0.12 27.80
C LYS A 308 -20.51 1.02 28.77
N ALA A 309 -19.95 2.17 29.17
CA ALA A 309 -20.63 3.15 30.03
C ALA A 309 -21.93 3.69 29.40
N GLN A 310 -21.94 3.85 28.08
CA GLN A 310 -23.09 4.32 27.32
C GLN A 310 -24.10 3.21 26.97
N GLY A 311 -23.83 1.96 27.34
CA GLY A 311 -24.66 0.80 26.95
C GLY A 311 -24.52 0.40 25.48
N ASN A 312 -23.49 0.89 24.78
CA ASN A 312 -23.19 0.56 23.39
C ASN A 312 -22.24 -0.65 23.31
N GLU A 313 -22.42 -1.49 22.29
CA GLU A 313 -21.46 -2.57 22.02
C GLU A 313 -20.17 -2.01 21.39
N PRO A 314 -19.00 -2.22 22.02
CA PRO A 314 -17.72 -1.80 21.44
C PRO A 314 -17.41 -2.61 20.19
N LYS A 315 -16.75 -1.97 19.21
CA LYS A 315 -16.31 -2.63 17.98
C LYS A 315 -14.82 -2.97 18.05
N ALA A 316 -14.41 -4.05 17.38
CA ALA A 316 -13.00 -4.40 17.26
C ALA A 316 -12.21 -3.28 16.57
N THR A 317 -10.92 -3.13 16.86
CA THR A 317 -10.07 -2.00 16.41
C THR A 317 -10.09 -1.74 14.90
N ASN A 318 -10.23 -2.76 14.06
CA ASN A 318 -10.34 -2.60 12.61
C ASN A 318 -11.69 -2.03 12.13
N GLN A 319 -12.71 -2.08 12.97
CA GLN A 319 -14.06 -1.56 12.72
C GLN A 319 -14.35 -0.31 13.55
N ALA A 320 -13.71 -0.18 14.72
CA ALA A 320 -13.76 1.02 15.53
C ALA A 320 -13.14 2.17 14.72
N ASN A 321 -14.02 3.02 14.20
CA ASN A 321 -13.72 4.28 13.50
C ASN A 321 -12.57 4.16 12.46
N LEU A 322 -12.95 3.64 11.28
CA LEU A 322 -12.07 3.56 10.10
C LEU A 322 -11.49 4.92 9.71
N GLU A 323 -12.22 6.00 9.93
CA GLU A 323 -11.78 7.37 9.62
C GLU A 323 -10.63 7.80 10.53
N TRP A 324 -10.74 7.51 11.82
CA TRP A 324 -9.65 7.72 12.78
C TRP A 324 -8.37 6.99 12.39
N LEU A 325 -8.49 5.70 12.04
CA LEU A 325 -7.33 4.91 11.59
C LEU A 325 -6.73 5.45 10.28
N LYS A 326 -7.57 5.91 9.34
CA LYS A 326 -7.10 6.53 8.08
C LYS A 326 -6.38 7.84 8.37
N ALA A 327 -6.98 8.73 9.15
CA ALA A 327 -6.40 9.99 9.57
C ALA A 327 -5.05 9.75 10.28
N ARG A 328 -5.03 8.91 11.31
CA ARG A 328 -3.82 8.64 12.10
C ARG A 328 -2.70 7.99 11.29
N LYS A 329 -3.02 7.15 10.30
CA LYS A 329 -2.05 6.61 9.33
C LYS A 329 -1.49 7.68 8.40
N GLN A 330 -2.30 8.65 7.97
CA GLN A 330 -1.85 9.80 7.17
C GLN A 330 -0.94 10.72 8.02
N PHE A 331 -1.35 11.05 9.25
CA PHE A 331 -0.53 11.85 10.17
C PHE A 331 0.83 11.23 10.46
N LYS A 332 0.91 9.90 10.62
CA LYS A 332 2.21 9.21 10.82
C LYS A 332 3.16 9.35 9.62
N LYS A 333 2.64 9.57 8.40
CA LYS A 333 3.46 9.81 7.20
C LYS A 333 4.00 11.24 7.15
N TRP A 334 3.31 12.20 7.76
CA TRP A 334 3.73 13.61 7.80
C TRP A 334 4.77 13.80 8.90
N LYS A 335 6.05 13.72 8.54
CA LYS A 335 7.18 13.82 9.49
C LYS A 335 7.54 15.25 9.90
N ASN A 336 7.06 16.29 9.20
CA ASN A 336 7.71 17.59 9.21
C ASN A 336 6.89 18.77 9.74
N ASP A 337 5.65 18.60 10.20
CA ASP A 337 4.87 19.71 10.74
C ASP A 337 4.62 19.58 12.24
N LYS A 338 4.47 20.74 12.90
CA LYS A 338 3.95 20.90 14.25
C LYS A 338 2.52 20.36 14.32
N VAL A 339 2.38 19.05 14.36
CA VAL A 339 1.09 18.35 14.30
C VAL A 339 0.52 18.28 15.71
N TYR A 340 -0.69 18.80 15.88
CA TYR A 340 -1.46 18.73 17.12
C TYR A 340 -1.72 17.28 17.54
N LYS A 341 -1.73 17.02 18.86
CA LYS A 341 -2.13 15.74 19.43
C LYS A 341 -3.52 15.40 18.90
N LEU A 342 -3.63 14.31 18.15
CA LEU A 342 -4.92 13.86 17.64
C LEU A 342 -5.70 13.26 18.82
N TYR A 343 -6.87 13.83 19.13
CA TYR A 343 -7.78 13.28 20.12
C TYR A 343 -8.92 12.55 19.42
N TYR A 344 -9.25 11.36 19.93
CA TYR A 344 -10.42 10.65 19.45
C TYR A 344 -11.66 11.38 19.99
N PRO A 345 -12.66 11.71 19.15
CA PRO A 345 -13.83 12.47 19.59
C PRO A 345 -14.56 11.74 20.71
N ASP A 346 -15.02 12.48 21.72
CA ASP A 346 -15.80 11.95 22.85
C ASP A 346 -15.07 10.91 23.73
N ILE A 347 -13.74 10.84 23.63
CA ILE A 347 -12.90 10.02 24.51
C ILE A 347 -12.08 10.92 25.46
N PRO A 348 -12.06 10.62 26.76
CA PRO A 348 -11.26 11.34 27.75
C PRO A 348 -9.78 11.38 27.38
N THR A 349 -9.15 12.53 27.58
CA THR A 349 -7.75 12.72 27.20
C THR A 349 -6.78 12.25 28.29
N GLU A 350 -7.25 12.27 29.54
CA GLU A 350 -6.52 11.98 30.76
C GLU A 350 -6.40 10.48 30.98
N ASP A 351 -5.22 10.01 31.37
CA ASP A 351 -5.00 8.60 31.66
C ASP A 351 -5.58 8.18 33.01
N GLU A 352 -5.73 9.13 33.94
CA GLU A 352 -6.40 8.92 35.23
C GLU A 352 -7.82 8.39 35.06
N TRP A 353 -8.47 8.71 33.94
CA TRP A 353 -9.79 8.21 33.62
C TRP A 353 -9.83 6.68 33.49
N ILE A 354 -8.77 6.07 32.94
CA ILE A 354 -8.65 4.60 32.82
C ILE A 354 -8.64 3.96 34.21
N GLU A 355 -7.85 4.51 35.12
CA GLU A 355 -7.70 3.98 36.49
C GLU A 355 -9.01 4.10 37.27
N GLN A 356 -9.74 5.21 37.11
CA GLN A 356 -11.03 5.44 37.76
C GLN A 356 -12.14 4.52 37.23
N HIS A 357 -12.07 4.13 35.96
CA HIS A 357 -13.11 3.36 35.26
C HIS A 357 -12.68 1.94 34.91
N TRP A 358 -11.65 1.42 35.59
CA TRP A 358 -11.09 0.10 35.31
C TRP A 358 -12.10 -1.04 35.42
N TYR A 359 -13.13 -0.88 36.26
CA TYR A 359 -14.24 -1.84 36.41
C TYR A 359 -15.04 -2.03 35.12
N LEU A 360 -15.05 -1.05 34.20
CA LEU A 360 -15.71 -1.17 32.89
C LEU A 360 -14.89 -1.99 31.87
N ALA A 361 -13.65 -2.34 32.22
CA ALA A 361 -12.75 -3.19 31.46
C ALA A 361 -12.75 -4.65 31.93
N GLU A 362 -13.79 -5.06 32.66
CA GLU A 362 -14.02 -6.46 33.00
C GLU A 362 -14.47 -7.23 31.76
N VAL A 363 -13.58 -8.08 31.28
CA VAL A 363 -13.80 -9.04 30.20
C VAL A 363 -13.39 -10.39 30.77
N GLU A 364 -14.15 -11.44 30.46
CA GLU A 364 -13.80 -12.82 30.87
C GLU A 364 -12.43 -13.20 30.29
N GLY A 365 -11.41 -13.30 31.15
CA GLY A 365 -10.05 -13.66 30.77
C GLY A 365 -9.04 -13.54 31.92
N GLU A 366 -8.17 -14.54 32.05
CA GLU A 366 -7.10 -14.57 33.04
C GLU A 366 -5.91 -13.72 32.56
N VAL A 367 -5.84 -12.46 33.00
CA VAL A 367 -4.75 -11.55 32.62
C VAL A 367 -3.48 -11.81 33.45
N ASP A 368 -3.63 -12.31 34.68
CA ASP A 368 -2.55 -12.42 35.65
C ASP A 368 -1.53 -13.54 35.33
N VAL A 369 -1.91 -14.53 34.52
CA VAL A 369 -1.12 -15.76 34.34
C VAL A 369 0.14 -15.57 33.45
N ILE A 370 0.21 -14.53 32.63
CA ILE A 370 1.22 -14.45 31.55
C ILE A 370 2.63 -14.13 32.06
N PHE A 371 2.79 -13.42 33.19
CA PHE A 371 4.10 -12.89 33.62
C PHE A 371 4.50 -13.12 35.08
N GLU A 372 3.71 -13.83 35.88
CA GLU A 372 4.04 -14.10 37.28
C GLU A 372 5.42 -14.75 37.47
N ASN A 373 5.94 -15.46 36.46
CA ASN A 373 7.20 -16.20 36.55
C ASN A 373 8.45 -15.51 35.99
N THR A 374 8.42 -14.26 35.50
CA THR A 374 9.66 -13.67 34.91
C THR A 374 9.91 -12.19 35.14
N LEU A 375 8.89 -11.36 35.41
CA LEU A 375 9.06 -9.89 35.47
C LEU A 375 8.67 -9.26 36.82
N SER A 376 7.97 -10.01 37.69
CA SER A 376 7.43 -9.52 38.97
C SER A 376 8.49 -9.03 39.98
N ARG A 377 9.78 -9.33 39.80
CA ARG A 377 10.85 -8.85 40.71
C ARG A 377 11.46 -7.49 40.32
N GLY A 378 11.29 -7.00 39.10
CA GLY A 378 12.01 -5.81 38.62
C GLY A 378 11.21 -4.50 38.61
N LEU A 379 9.92 -4.56 38.28
CA LEU A 379 9.14 -3.36 37.91
C LEU A 379 8.32 -2.76 39.06
N LYS A 380 7.84 -3.57 40.02
CA LYS A 380 7.04 -3.07 41.17
C LYS A 380 7.79 -2.05 42.05
N LEU A 381 9.13 -2.10 42.12
CA LEU A 381 9.92 -1.16 42.92
C LEU A 381 10.12 0.23 42.26
N LYS A 382 9.90 0.39 40.95
CA LYS A 382 10.09 1.69 40.27
C LYS A 382 8.84 2.57 40.31
N ASN A 383 7.64 1.99 40.30
CA ASN A 383 6.40 2.76 40.36
C ASN A 383 6.08 3.28 41.78
N MET A 384 6.53 2.62 42.85
CA MET A 384 6.39 3.14 44.22
C MET A 384 7.32 4.33 44.54
N LYS A 385 8.46 4.47 43.84
CA LYS A 385 9.44 5.55 44.13
C LYS A 385 9.16 6.88 43.42
N ARG A 386 8.19 6.95 42.49
CA ARG A 386 7.85 8.20 41.79
C ARG A 386 6.92 9.14 42.56
N ASN A 387 6.26 8.68 43.63
CA ASN A 387 5.34 9.51 44.42
C ASN A 387 5.98 10.23 45.63
N THR A 388 7.30 10.16 45.81
CA THR A 388 8.00 10.83 46.92
C THR A 388 9.32 11.45 46.45
N THR A 389 9.24 12.44 45.57
CA THR A 389 10.32 13.44 45.41
C THR A 389 9.71 14.79 45.06
N VAL A 390 9.18 15.48 46.07
CA VAL A 390 9.00 16.94 46.01
C VAL A 390 10.36 17.56 46.32
N GLN A 391 11.04 18.14 45.33
CA GLN A 391 12.21 18.98 45.59
C GLN A 391 11.74 20.37 46.08
N PRO A 392 12.38 20.96 47.11
CA PRO A 392 12.02 22.30 47.59
C PRO A 392 12.63 23.37 46.68
N GLN A 393 11.81 24.34 46.30
CA GLN A 393 12.25 25.57 45.66
C GLN A 393 13.07 26.42 46.65
N LYS A 394 14.29 26.79 46.25
CA LYS A 394 15.09 27.85 46.90
C LYS A 394 14.43 29.20 46.66
N LYS A 395 13.80 29.77 47.69
CA LYS A 395 13.56 31.22 47.80
C LYS A 395 14.64 31.80 48.71
N GLN A 396 15.45 32.71 48.16
CA GLN A 396 16.23 33.66 48.94
C GLN A 396 15.30 34.81 49.32
N GLN A 397 15.15 35.09 50.62
CA GLN A 397 14.78 36.42 51.09
C GLN A 397 15.43 36.68 52.45
N GLN A 398 15.88 37.92 52.58
CA GLN A 398 16.58 38.51 53.71
C GLN A 398 15.68 38.60 54.95
N GLU A 399 16.27 38.34 56.11
CA GLU A 399 15.82 38.77 57.44
C GLU A 399 16.08 40.29 57.63
N PRO A 400 15.41 41.03 58.56
CA PRO A 400 15.40 40.66 59.98
C PRO A 400 14.16 40.98 60.85
N GLU A 401 14.17 40.34 62.03
CA GLU A 401 13.75 40.77 63.38
C GLU A 401 12.27 41.15 63.67
N THR A 402 11.59 40.36 64.52
CA THR A 402 11.33 40.66 65.96
C THR A 402 10.33 39.68 66.61
N ASP A 403 10.71 39.17 67.79
CA ASP A 403 9.98 38.94 69.05
C ASP A 403 8.57 38.27 69.17
N SER A 404 8.52 37.35 70.15
CA SER A 404 7.44 37.07 71.13
C SER A 404 6.51 35.85 70.96
N GLU A 405 6.75 34.87 71.85
CA GLU A 405 5.80 34.25 72.81
C GLU A 405 4.64 33.29 72.42
N GLN A 406 4.65 32.16 73.18
CA GLN A 406 3.53 31.40 73.78
C GLN A 406 2.65 30.51 72.86
N GLN A 407 2.78 29.18 72.94
CA GLN A 407 2.17 28.21 73.89
C GLN A 407 0.82 27.60 73.42
N GLN A 408 0.75 26.26 73.56
CA GLN A 408 -0.44 25.38 73.75
C GLN A 408 -1.01 24.55 72.58
N GLN A 409 -0.75 23.23 72.71
CA GLN A 409 -1.61 22.06 72.43
C GLN A 409 -3.03 22.21 73.02
N PRO A 410 -4.09 21.45 72.62
CA PRO A 410 -4.10 19.98 72.68
C PRO A 410 -5.00 19.14 71.74
N GLN A 411 -4.60 17.85 71.67
CA GLN A 411 -5.33 16.56 71.66
C GLN A 411 -6.83 16.45 71.28
N LEU A 412 -7.08 15.51 70.35
CA LEU A 412 -8.01 14.34 70.36
C LEU A 412 -9.18 14.30 71.37
N PRO A 413 -10.31 13.66 70.98
CA PRO A 413 -10.51 12.29 71.47
C PRO A 413 -11.15 11.28 70.49
N GLN A 414 -10.92 10.02 70.87
CA GLN A 414 -11.41 8.74 70.37
C GLN A 414 -12.90 8.47 70.65
N GLN A 415 -13.35 7.28 70.18
CA GLN A 415 -14.42 6.37 70.67
C GLN A 415 -15.63 6.25 69.73
N GLN A 416 -16.28 5.09 69.47
CA GLN A 416 -16.19 3.70 69.95
C GLN A 416 -17.14 2.81 69.11
N LYS A 417 -16.80 1.52 69.00
CA LYS A 417 -17.63 0.28 69.09
C LYS A 417 -19.01 0.16 68.38
N SER A 418 -19.17 -0.95 67.64
CA SER A 418 -20.07 -2.11 67.92
C SER A 418 -20.05 -3.03 66.67
N GLU A 419 -19.63 -4.30 66.71
CA GLU A 419 -20.21 -5.54 67.28
C GLU A 419 -21.61 -5.95 66.75
N LYS A 420 -21.71 -7.27 66.47
CA LYS A 420 -22.89 -8.13 66.19
C LYS A 420 -23.34 -8.29 64.74
N ASP A 421 -23.79 -9.45 64.28
CA ASP A 421 -23.73 -10.87 64.67
C ASP A 421 -24.56 -11.62 63.61
N SER A 422 -24.20 -12.90 63.33
CA SER A 422 -25.14 -13.96 62.88
C SER A 422 -25.79 -13.80 61.48
N SER A 423 -26.20 -14.83 60.72
CA SER A 423 -26.00 -16.28 60.68
C SER A 423 -26.85 -16.83 59.52
N LYS A 424 -26.34 -17.86 58.83
CA LYS A 424 -27.00 -19.08 58.28
C LYS A 424 -28.38 -19.02 57.56
N SER A 425 -28.45 -19.75 56.43
CA SER A 425 -29.45 -20.77 56.00
C SER A 425 -29.65 -20.67 54.46
N SER A 426 -29.20 -21.58 53.60
CA SER A 426 -29.61 -22.97 53.33
C SER A 426 -30.97 -23.14 52.62
N GLN A 427 -30.95 -23.97 51.55
CA GLN A 427 -32.06 -24.72 50.89
C GLN A 427 -32.89 -23.97 49.82
N LEU A 428 -33.34 -24.53 48.69
CA LEU A 428 -33.48 -25.89 48.15
C LEU A 428 -33.81 -25.84 46.62
N ILE A 429 -33.65 -26.99 45.96
CA ILE A 429 -33.91 -27.33 44.54
C ILE A 429 -35.42 -27.60 44.28
N PRO A 430 -35.95 -27.53 43.04
CA PRO A 430 -36.29 -28.75 42.26
C PRO A 430 -35.96 -28.61 40.74
N THR A 431 -35.16 -29.48 40.13
CA THR A 431 -35.52 -30.67 39.31
C THR A 431 -36.72 -30.53 38.36
N SER A 432 -36.45 -30.60 37.05
CA SER A 432 -37.31 -31.29 36.07
C SER A 432 -36.47 -31.79 34.89
N SER A 433 -36.46 -33.12 34.74
CA SER A 433 -35.82 -33.88 33.68
C SER A 433 -36.90 -34.34 32.71
N GLU A 434 -36.70 -34.23 31.40
CA GLU A 434 -37.50 -34.98 30.41
C GLU A 434 -36.61 -35.74 29.42
N ASN A 435 -36.97 -37.02 29.33
CA ASN A 435 -36.41 -38.11 28.54
C ASN A 435 -36.55 -37.91 27.03
N LEU A 436 -35.57 -38.37 26.25
CA LEU A 436 -35.81 -38.92 24.91
C LEU A 436 -35.05 -40.25 24.76
N GLN A 437 -35.82 -41.27 24.37
CA GLN A 437 -35.46 -42.68 24.27
C GLN A 437 -34.53 -42.96 23.07
N LEU A 438 -33.51 -43.79 23.32
CA LEU A 438 -32.65 -44.42 22.33
C LEU A 438 -33.30 -45.72 21.82
N VAL A 439 -33.34 -45.88 20.50
CA VAL A 439 -33.66 -47.13 19.78
C VAL A 439 -32.36 -47.82 19.38
N PRO A 440 -32.21 -49.15 19.52
CA PRO A 440 -30.97 -49.85 19.24
C PRO A 440 -30.86 -50.27 17.77
N LEU A 441 -29.72 -49.99 17.13
CA LEU A 441 -29.35 -50.53 15.82
C LEU A 441 -28.12 -51.45 15.97
N GLN A 442 -28.27 -52.66 15.45
CA GLN A 442 -27.28 -53.73 15.44
C GLN A 442 -26.05 -53.38 14.59
N PRO A 443 -24.84 -53.89 14.91
CA PRO A 443 -23.69 -53.76 14.03
C PRO A 443 -23.70 -54.86 12.97
N ALA A 444 -23.62 -54.46 11.70
CA ALA A 444 -23.31 -55.33 10.58
C ALA A 444 -21.79 -55.58 10.53
N GLU A 445 -21.39 -56.84 10.63
CA GLU A 445 -20.02 -57.31 10.42
C GLU A 445 -19.64 -57.17 8.94
N HIS A 446 -18.70 -56.28 8.63
CA HIS A 446 -18.00 -56.27 7.35
C HIS A 446 -16.58 -56.79 7.54
N GLN A 447 -16.30 -57.93 6.92
CA GLN A 447 -15.00 -58.59 6.89
C GLN A 447 -13.97 -57.71 6.17
N LEU A 448 -12.95 -57.24 6.91
CA LEU A 448 -11.76 -56.59 6.37
C LEU A 448 -10.81 -57.67 5.83
N LYS A 449 -10.51 -57.61 4.53
CA LYS A 449 -9.38 -58.33 3.94
C LYS A 449 -8.08 -57.68 4.42
N THR A 450 -7.36 -58.35 5.31
CA THR A 450 -5.98 -58.04 5.65
C THR A 450 -5.07 -58.39 4.46
N LEU A 451 -4.33 -57.41 3.95
CA LEU A 451 -3.23 -57.63 3.00
C LEU A 451 -2.16 -58.48 3.69
N SER A 452 -1.58 -59.41 2.92
CA SER A 452 -0.54 -60.30 3.41
C SER A 452 0.80 -59.56 3.56
N ALA A 453 1.64 -60.01 4.49
CA ALA A 453 2.98 -59.43 4.70
C ALA A 453 3.83 -59.41 3.42
N ALA A 454 3.61 -60.36 2.50
CA ALA A 454 4.29 -60.43 1.21
C ALA A 454 3.92 -59.28 0.25
N GLU A 455 2.68 -58.77 0.32
CA GLU A 455 2.24 -57.64 -0.51
C GLU A 455 2.81 -56.31 -0.01
N VAL A 456 3.07 -56.20 1.30
CA VAL A 456 3.74 -55.03 1.91
C VAL A 456 5.24 -55.03 1.58
N GLU A 457 5.87 -56.20 1.56
CA GLU A 457 7.30 -56.37 1.26
C GLU A 457 7.61 -56.11 -0.22
N ALA A 458 6.72 -56.51 -1.14
CA ALA A 458 6.86 -56.20 -2.57
C ALA A 458 6.77 -54.69 -2.85
N TYR A 459 5.95 -53.95 -2.10
CA TYR A 459 5.82 -52.50 -2.25
C TYR A 459 7.03 -51.73 -1.70
N LEU A 460 7.65 -52.23 -0.63
CA LEU A 460 8.88 -51.64 -0.06
C LEU A 460 10.10 -51.83 -0.97
N ASN A 461 10.20 -52.97 -1.66
CA ASN A 461 11.30 -53.22 -2.60
C ASN A 461 11.19 -52.40 -3.89
N ALA A 462 9.98 -52.05 -4.33
CA ALA A 462 9.77 -51.20 -5.52
C ALA A 462 10.07 -49.71 -5.29
N VAL A 463 10.23 -49.27 -4.04
CA VAL A 463 10.49 -47.87 -3.67
C VAL A 463 11.98 -47.61 -3.39
N LEU A 464 12.82 -48.64 -3.35
CA LEU A 464 14.24 -48.57 -2.99
C LEU A 464 15.22 -48.72 -4.17
N GLU A 465 14.75 -48.72 -5.42
CA GLU A 465 15.64 -48.58 -6.57
C GLU A 465 15.97 -47.09 -6.77
N GLU A 466 17.09 -46.64 -6.21
CA GLU A 466 17.69 -45.33 -6.47
C GLU A 466 18.17 -45.26 -7.94
N PRO A 467 17.97 -44.13 -8.63
CA PRO A 467 18.50 -43.96 -9.98
C PRO A 467 20.03 -43.86 -9.94
N GLU A 468 20.71 -44.59 -10.82
CA GLU A 468 22.15 -44.48 -11.05
C GLU A 468 22.50 -43.03 -11.39
N GLU A 469 23.24 -42.36 -10.50
CA GLU A 469 23.84 -41.06 -10.77
C GLU A 469 24.95 -41.24 -11.82
N GLU A 470 24.74 -40.75 -13.04
CA GLU A 470 25.81 -40.55 -14.00
C GLU A 470 26.78 -39.50 -13.43
N GLU A 471 27.94 -39.94 -12.93
CA GLU A 471 29.06 -39.08 -12.58
C GLU A 471 29.49 -38.30 -13.84
N LEU A 472 29.07 -37.04 -13.93
CA LEU A 472 29.66 -36.10 -14.88
C LEU A 472 31.09 -35.79 -14.44
N ASP A 473 32.03 -35.97 -15.37
CA ASP A 473 33.44 -35.62 -15.22
C ASP A 473 33.59 -34.14 -14.82
N ASP A 474 34.22 -33.90 -13.67
CA ASP A 474 34.52 -32.56 -13.14
C ASP A 474 35.25 -31.68 -14.17
N ALA A 475 36.01 -32.28 -15.09
CA ALA A 475 36.70 -31.55 -16.15
C ALA A 475 35.73 -30.95 -17.20
N ASP A 476 34.60 -31.61 -17.47
CA ASP A 476 33.59 -31.10 -18.39
C ASP A 476 32.75 -30.00 -17.75
N LEU A 477 32.51 -30.06 -16.43
CA LEU A 477 31.83 -29.01 -15.68
C LEU A 477 32.68 -27.73 -15.62
N GLU A 478 33.99 -27.86 -15.35
CA GLU A 478 34.91 -26.71 -15.36
C GLU A 478 35.02 -26.08 -16.76
N ARG A 479 34.97 -26.89 -17.82
CA ARG A 479 34.95 -26.40 -19.21
C ARG A 479 33.71 -25.56 -19.50
N GLN A 480 32.53 -26.06 -19.12
CA GLN A 480 31.26 -25.35 -19.33
C GLN A 480 31.23 -24.04 -18.56
N ILE A 481 31.73 -24.02 -17.32
CA ILE A 481 31.81 -22.79 -16.52
C ILE A 481 32.74 -21.76 -17.18
N HIS A 482 33.91 -22.19 -17.68
CA HIS A 482 34.83 -21.28 -18.36
C HIS A 482 34.26 -20.72 -19.66
N GLU A 483 33.49 -21.51 -20.40
CA GLU A 483 32.84 -21.11 -21.65
C GLU A 483 31.70 -20.09 -21.41
N ILE A 484 30.93 -20.27 -20.33
CA ILE A 484 29.90 -19.31 -19.89
C ILE A 484 30.54 -17.97 -19.50
N LEU A 485 31.63 -18.00 -18.72
CA LEU A 485 32.32 -16.78 -18.29
C LEU A 485 32.96 -16.02 -19.46
N GLN A 486 33.43 -16.72 -20.49
CA GLN A 486 33.92 -16.07 -21.71
C GLN A 486 32.80 -15.44 -22.53
N ARG A 487 31.64 -16.09 -22.68
CA ARG A 487 30.48 -15.51 -23.37
C ARG A 487 29.95 -14.26 -22.66
N ASP A 488 29.91 -14.26 -21.33
CA ASP A 488 29.47 -13.09 -20.57
C ASP A 488 30.45 -11.91 -20.69
N ALA A 489 31.76 -12.19 -20.75
CA ALA A 489 32.80 -11.18 -20.94
C ALA A 489 32.80 -10.57 -22.35
N GLU A 490 32.45 -11.34 -23.38
CA GLU A 490 32.29 -10.86 -24.75
C GLU A 490 30.99 -10.04 -24.91
N PHE A 491 29.89 -10.53 -24.34
CA PHE A 491 28.60 -9.82 -24.35
C PHE A 491 28.69 -8.45 -23.68
N THR A 492 29.44 -8.33 -22.58
CA THR A 492 29.65 -7.04 -21.90
C THR A 492 30.53 -6.07 -22.70
N LYS A 493 31.53 -6.56 -23.45
CA LYS A 493 32.35 -5.72 -24.34
C LYS A 493 31.56 -5.20 -25.54
N ASP A 494 30.72 -6.04 -26.14
CA ASP A 494 29.89 -5.64 -27.28
C ASP A 494 28.78 -4.68 -26.88
N THR A 495 28.20 -4.86 -25.69
CA THR A 495 27.22 -3.93 -25.14
C THR A 495 27.86 -2.57 -24.83
N ALA A 496 29.09 -2.54 -24.33
CA ALA A 496 29.83 -1.30 -24.05
C ALA A 496 30.23 -0.56 -25.34
N ASN A 497 30.67 -1.28 -26.38
CA ASN A 497 31.03 -0.70 -27.67
C ASN A 497 29.81 -0.19 -28.45
N ASN A 498 28.67 -0.91 -28.41
CA ASN A 498 27.43 -0.46 -29.04
C ASN A 498 26.80 0.74 -28.33
N LYS A 499 27.04 0.90 -27.02
CA LYS A 499 26.63 2.10 -26.27
C LYS A 499 27.52 3.30 -26.58
N ARG A 500 28.81 3.08 -26.88
CA ARG A 500 29.76 4.12 -27.29
C ARG A 500 29.52 4.61 -28.71
N LYS A 501 29.23 3.72 -29.67
CA LYS A 501 28.94 4.09 -31.05
C LYS A 501 27.62 4.87 -31.20
N ARG A 502 26.55 4.45 -30.51
CA ARG A 502 25.28 5.20 -30.49
C ARG A 502 25.41 6.62 -29.92
N ASN A 503 26.23 6.81 -28.90
CA ASN A 503 26.46 8.14 -28.32
C ASN A 503 27.32 9.08 -29.20
N ILE A 504 28.02 8.56 -30.21
CA ILE A 504 28.88 9.37 -31.10
C ILE A 504 28.10 9.77 -32.35
N ASP A 505 27.34 8.85 -32.96
CA ASP A 505 26.53 9.12 -34.16
C ASP A 505 25.30 10.02 -33.89
N GLU A 506 24.69 9.96 -32.70
CA GLU A 506 23.60 10.88 -32.32
C GLU A 506 24.07 12.32 -32.05
N SER A 507 25.40 12.55 -31.97
CA SER A 507 25.95 13.88 -31.64
C SER A 507 26.21 14.75 -32.87
N GLU A 508 26.42 14.17 -34.05
CA GLU A 508 26.82 14.93 -35.25
C GLU A 508 25.59 15.38 -36.09
N ASP A 509 24.55 14.56 -36.21
CA ASP A 509 23.36 14.88 -37.01
C ASP A 509 22.38 15.84 -36.28
N TRP A 510 22.39 15.80 -34.94
CA TRP A 510 21.55 16.69 -34.11
C TRP A 510 22.11 18.11 -33.97
N VAL A 511 23.43 18.29 -34.15
CA VAL A 511 24.08 19.62 -34.10
C VAL A 511 23.77 20.44 -35.35
N ALA A 512 23.46 19.81 -36.49
CA ALA A 512 23.07 20.49 -37.72
C ALA A 512 21.64 21.09 -37.67
N LYS A 513 20.71 20.48 -36.91
CA LYS A 513 19.33 21.01 -36.70
C LYS A 513 19.26 22.16 -35.68
N ARG A 514 20.38 22.53 -35.05
CA ARG A 514 20.47 23.47 -33.93
C ARG A 514 20.40 24.95 -34.30
N GLN A 515 20.34 25.30 -35.59
CA GLN A 515 20.46 26.69 -36.04
C GLN A 515 19.16 27.53 -36.02
N HIS A 516 18.01 26.99 -35.61
CA HIS A 516 16.74 27.74 -35.73
C HIS A 516 15.93 27.98 -34.45
N LEU A 517 16.40 27.54 -33.27
CA LEU A 517 15.77 27.90 -32.00
C LEU A 517 16.84 28.42 -31.05
N ASP A 518 16.97 29.76 -30.96
CA ASP A 518 17.75 30.50 -29.96
C ASP A 518 17.13 30.27 -28.57
N PHE A 519 17.19 29.05 -28.08
CA PHE A 519 16.77 28.70 -26.73
C PHE A 519 17.90 29.02 -25.77
N ASN A 520 17.79 30.18 -25.09
CA ASN A 520 18.66 30.55 -23.98
C ASN A 520 17.83 30.48 -22.69
N ASP A 521 18.02 29.42 -21.91
CA ASP A 521 17.35 29.27 -20.61
C ASP A 521 17.86 30.35 -19.63
N GLU A 522 16.96 30.92 -18.85
CA GLU A 522 17.31 31.92 -17.86
C GLU A 522 17.77 31.24 -16.56
N PRO A 523 18.89 31.68 -15.95
CA PRO A 523 19.36 31.11 -14.71
C PRO A 523 18.32 31.32 -13.61
N THR A 524 18.08 30.28 -12.82
CA THR A 524 17.14 30.38 -11.69
C THR A 524 17.80 31.15 -10.55
N THR A 525 17.37 32.39 -10.35
CA THR A 525 17.92 33.31 -9.33
C THR A 525 17.06 33.37 -8.07
N LYS A 526 15.84 32.81 -8.10
CA LYS A 526 14.87 32.84 -6.99
C LYS A 526 14.29 31.46 -6.74
N LEU A 527 14.14 31.12 -5.46
CA LEU A 527 13.45 29.90 -5.06
C LEU A 527 11.96 30.00 -5.41
N PRO A 528 11.29 28.89 -5.79
CA PRO A 528 9.84 28.86 -5.91
C PRO A 528 9.15 29.20 -4.57
N PRO A 529 7.90 29.72 -4.57
CA PRO A 529 7.20 30.13 -3.35
C PRO A 529 7.15 29.08 -2.24
N VAL A 530 7.04 27.80 -2.62
CA VAL A 530 7.05 26.66 -1.67
C VAL A 530 8.34 26.61 -0.84
N TYR A 531 9.48 26.85 -1.49
CA TYR A 531 10.78 26.83 -0.83
C TYR A 531 11.13 28.16 -0.15
N GLN A 532 10.60 29.29 -0.64
CA GLN A 532 10.78 30.58 0.02
C GLN A 532 10.24 30.58 1.46
N ARG A 533 9.12 29.89 1.72
CA ARG A 533 8.56 29.75 3.08
C ARG A 533 9.46 28.96 4.02
N LEU A 534 10.25 28.03 3.48
CA LEU A 534 11.20 27.21 4.23
C LEU A 534 12.56 27.89 4.39
N ALA A 535 12.91 28.81 3.49
CA ALA A 535 14.15 29.56 3.47
C ALA A 535 14.17 30.65 4.56
N ARG A 536 14.37 30.24 5.81
CA ARG A 536 14.64 31.15 6.94
C ARG A 536 16.07 31.68 6.92
N GLU A 537 16.97 30.94 6.28
CA GLU A 537 18.40 31.22 6.15
C GLU A 537 18.80 31.15 4.68
N LEU A 538 20.00 31.63 4.35
CA LEU A 538 20.56 31.49 3.00
C LEU A 538 20.85 30.00 2.69
N PRO A 539 20.75 29.58 1.41
CA PRO A 539 21.02 28.20 1.00
C PRO A 539 22.32 27.62 1.53
N ILE A 540 23.36 28.46 1.51
CA ILE A 540 24.70 28.21 2.07
C ILE A 540 25.19 29.54 2.64
N ASN A 541 25.81 29.52 3.81
CA ASN A 541 26.41 30.71 4.43
C ASN A 541 27.77 31.03 3.78
N LEU A 542 27.73 31.71 2.63
CA LEU A 542 28.90 32.00 1.79
C LEU A 542 30.02 32.83 2.45
N PRO A 543 29.74 33.88 3.26
CA PRO A 543 30.78 34.72 3.85
C PRO A 543 31.81 34.01 4.73
N ILE A 544 31.46 32.84 5.28
CA ILE A 544 32.29 32.09 6.24
C ILE A 544 32.97 30.88 5.57
N LEU A 545 32.76 30.69 4.26
CA LEU A 545 33.09 29.46 3.56
C LEU A 545 34.51 29.48 2.95
N ASP A 546 35.39 28.58 3.41
CA ASP A 546 36.61 28.23 2.67
C ASP A 546 36.22 27.40 1.42
N LYS A 547 36.14 28.06 0.26
CA LYS A 547 35.69 27.45 -1.01
C LYS A 547 36.48 26.19 -1.38
N LYS A 548 37.80 26.18 -1.18
CA LYS A 548 38.66 25.04 -1.58
C LYS A 548 38.39 23.82 -0.71
N LYS A 549 38.32 24.03 0.61
CA LYS A 549 37.99 22.95 1.56
C LYS A 549 36.56 22.46 1.36
N PHE A 550 35.62 23.38 1.13
CA PHE A 550 34.22 23.03 0.87
C PHE A 550 34.06 22.16 -0.38
N PHE A 551 34.67 22.52 -1.52
CA PHE A 551 34.58 21.71 -2.73
C PHE A 551 35.19 20.32 -2.58
N SER A 552 36.32 20.22 -1.88
CA SER A 552 36.95 18.92 -1.58
C SER A 552 36.00 18.02 -0.78
N ASN A 553 35.35 18.57 0.26
CA ASN A 553 34.38 17.82 1.06
C ASN A 553 33.09 17.50 0.29
N LEU A 554 32.66 18.40 -0.60
CA LEU A 554 31.45 18.23 -1.41
C LEU A 554 31.62 17.09 -2.41
N GLU A 555 32.81 16.94 -3.02
CA GLU A 555 33.15 15.83 -3.92
C GLU A 555 33.18 14.46 -3.21
N MET A 556 33.37 14.44 -1.89
CA MET A 556 33.34 13.20 -1.09
C MET A 556 31.92 12.70 -0.79
N VAL A 557 30.87 13.48 -1.07
CA VAL A 557 29.49 13.06 -0.81
C VAL A 557 29.05 12.04 -1.86
N SER A 558 28.84 10.79 -1.43
CA SER A 558 28.50 9.70 -2.34
C SER A 558 27.12 9.90 -2.99
N PRO A 559 26.99 9.70 -4.33
CA PRO A 559 25.71 9.74 -5.03
C PRO A 559 24.85 8.48 -4.78
N GLU A 560 25.37 7.44 -4.13
CA GLU A 560 24.61 6.20 -3.87
C GLU A 560 23.78 6.26 -2.59
N LEU A 561 23.94 7.32 -1.79
CA LEU A 561 23.25 7.49 -0.52
C LEU A 561 21.73 7.58 -0.70
N THR A 562 20.98 7.11 0.28
CA THR A 562 19.53 7.39 0.33
C THR A 562 19.31 8.90 0.41
N VAL A 563 18.16 9.39 -0.07
CA VAL A 563 17.84 10.84 -0.06
C VAL A 563 18.03 11.45 1.34
N LYS A 564 17.61 10.73 2.38
CA LYS A 564 17.75 11.16 3.77
C LYS A 564 19.22 11.31 4.19
N GLU A 565 20.04 10.29 3.90
CA GLU A 565 21.46 10.32 4.25
C GLU A 565 22.20 11.40 3.45
N TYR A 566 21.82 11.57 2.18
CA TYR A 566 22.37 12.59 1.30
C TYR A 566 22.09 14.01 1.82
N CYS A 567 20.86 14.30 2.24
CA CYS A 567 20.51 15.57 2.89
C CYS A 567 21.32 15.80 4.18
N VAL A 568 21.45 14.78 5.04
CA VAL A 568 22.22 14.89 6.30
C VAL A 568 23.71 15.14 6.03
N GLN A 569 24.29 14.52 4.99
CA GLN A 569 25.68 14.76 4.64
C GLN A 569 25.90 16.18 4.12
N LEU A 570 25.02 16.69 3.25
CA LEU A 570 25.11 18.07 2.74
C LEU A 570 24.85 19.11 3.84
N GLU A 571 23.96 18.84 4.78
CA GLU A 571 23.72 19.68 5.94
C GLU A 571 24.95 19.82 6.84
N ARG A 572 25.73 18.74 7.03
CA ARG A 572 27.01 18.80 7.75
C ARG A 572 28.05 19.69 7.06
N LEU A 573 27.92 19.93 5.76
CA LEU A 573 28.75 20.86 5.00
C LEU A 573 28.22 22.31 5.04
N GLY A 574 27.10 22.55 5.71
CA GLY A 574 26.45 23.86 5.79
C GLY A 574 25.48 24.16 4.65
N VAL A 575 25.05 23.14 3.89
CA VAL A 575 24.01 23.27 2.87
C VAL A 575 22.65 23.04 3.51
N GLN A 576 21.77 24.02 3.46
CA GLN A 576 20.45 23.93 4.11
C GLN A 576 19.58 22.84 3.46
N GLN A 577 18.87 22.07 4.29
CA GLN A 577 18.08 20.92 3.82
C GLN A 577 17.05 21.29 2.74
N TYR A 578 16.37 22.44 2.88
CA TYR A 578 15.38 22.89 1.90
C TYR A 578 16.01 23.14 0.53
N PHE A 579 17.27 23.58 0.48
CA PHE A 579 17.99 23.82 -0.77
C PHE A 579 18.38 22.50 -1.43
N THR A 580 18.85 21.52 -0.65
CA THR A 580 19.09 20.16 -1.17
C THR A 580 17.82 19.56 -1.79
N LEU A 581 16.66 19.71 -1.13
CA LEU A 581 15.39 19.21 -1.66
C LEU A 581 14.98 19.93 -2.94
N PHE A 582 15.15 21.25 -3.00
CA PHE A 582 14.94 22.03 -4.22
C PHE A 582 15.83 21.53 -5.37
N LEU A 583 17.13 21.30 -5.11
CA LEU A 583 18.06 20.83 -6.14
C LEU A 583 17.74 19.40 -6.59
N LEU A 584 17.40 18.50 -5.66
CA LEU A 584 17.00 17.13 -6.00
C LEU A 584 15.79 17.11 -6.92
N GLU A 585 14.81 17.98 -6.67
CA GLU A 585 13.66 18.16 -7.55
C GLU A 585 14.09 18.64 -8.94
N ARG A 586 14.91 19.70 -9.01
CA ARG A 586 15.31 20.30 -10.30
C ARG A 586 16.26 19.44 -11.11
N CYS A 587 17.04 18.58 -10.47
CA CYS A 587 17.97 17.67 -11.11
C CYS A 587 17.40 16.27 -11.36
N GLY A 588 16.08 16.06 -11.22
CA GLY A 588 15.46 14.74 -11.44
C GLY A 588 16.04 13.64 -10.54
N ASN A 589 16.36 13.98 -9.29
CA ASN A 589 17.07 13.15 -8.30
C ASN A 589 18.51 12.72 -8.68
N ASN A 590 19.12 13.33 -9.70
CA ASN A 590 20.52 13.12 -10.04
C ASN A 590 21.45 13.88 -9.07
N ARG A 591 21.98 13.16 -8.09
CA ARG A 591 22.84 13.72 -7.04
C ARG A 591 24.17 14.30 -7.54
N ASN A 592 24.70 13.81 -8.67
CA ASN A 592 25.89 14.40 -9.26
C ASN A 592 25.61 15.80 -9.81
N ASP A 593 24.43 15.99 -10.41
CA ASP A 593 24.01 17.30 -10.91
C ASP A 593 23.64 18.24 -9.74
N VAL A 594 23.12 17.71 -8.62
CA VAL A 594 22.95 18.49 -7.37
C VAL A 594 24.29 19.06 -6.86
N VAL A 595 25.35 18.23 -6.80
CA VAL A 595 26.69 18.68 -6.40
C VAL A 595 27.21 19.79 -7.32
N LYS A 596 26.97 19.69 -8.63
CA LYS A 596 27.35 20.73 -9.60
C LYS A 596 26.56 22.03 -9.38
N CYS A 597 25.26 21.95 -9.12
CA CYS A 597 24.47 23.14 -8.78
C CYS A 597 24.94 23.81 -7.48
N ILE A 598 25.31 23.04 -6.47
CA ILE A 598 25.88 23.57 -5.21
C ILE A 598 27.21 24.28 -5.49
N ARG A 599 28.10 23.67 -6.28
CA ARG A 599 29.37 24.30 -6.69
C ARG A 599 29.11 25.62 -7.43
N HIS A 600 28.22 25.59 -8.43
CA HIS A 600 27.85 26.76 -9.23
C HIS A 600 27.27 27.89 -8.37
N TYR A 601 26.42 27.57 -7.39
CA TYR A 601 25.91 28.55 -6.43
C TYR A 601 27.04 29.23 -5.64
N VAL A 602 28.05 28.48 -5.20
CA VAL A 602 29.21 29.06 -4.48
C VAL A 602 30.13 29.87 -5.40
N GLU A 603 30.33 29.42 -6.63
CA GLU A 603 31.14 30.11 -7.64
C GLU A 603 30.50 31.44 -8.07
N THR A 604 29.17 31.47 -8.21
CA THR A 604 28.40 32.67 -8.55
C THR A 604 28.06 33.56 -7.35
N GLU A 605 28.62 33.25 -6.17
CA GLU A 605 28.37 33.99 -4.92
C GLU A 605 26.88 34.09 -4.55
N GLY A 606 26.13 33.03 -4.87
CA GLY A 606 24.71 32.89 -4.58
C GLY A 606 23.78 33.60 -5.55
N LYS A 607 24.30 34.13 -6.66
CA LYS A 607 23.48 34.79 -7.70
C LYS A 607 22.62 33.78 -8.46
N GLU A 608 23.15 32.58 -8.71
CA GLU A 608 22.47 31.54 -9.50
C GLU A 608 22.30 30.27 -8.69
N LEU A 609 21.06 29.77 -8.62
CA LEU A 609 20.72 28.58 -7.83
C LEU A 609 20.98 27.27 -8.56
N LEU A 610 21.05 27.30 -9.89
CA LEU A 610 21.16 26.11 -10.73
C LEU A 610 22.29 26.28 -11.74
N PHE A 611 23.01 25.18 -11.99
CA PHE A 611 23.87 25.04 -13.15
C PHE A 611 23.01 24.61 -14.35
N LEU A 612 23.00 25.37 -15.44
CA LEU A 612 22.16 25.07 -16.61
C LEU A 612 22.76 23.93 -17.43
N LYS A 613 22.01 22.83 -17.57
CA LYS A 613 22.37 21.63 -18.33
C LYS A 613 21.11 20.88 -18.72
N LYS A 614 21.16 20.10 -19.80
CA LYS A 614 20.12 19.11 -20.12
C LYS A 614 19.78 18.25 -18.90
N GLY A 615 18.48 18.18 -18.59
CA GLY A 615 17.94 17.49 -17.41
C GLY A 615 17.87 18.31 -16.10
N ILE A 616 18.38 19.55 -16.07
CA ILE A 616 18.27 20.46 -14.92
C ILE A 616 17.27 21.57 -15.23
N TRP A 617 16.12 21.55 -14.57
CA TRP A 617 14.97 22.37 -14.96
C TRP A 617 14.94 23.72 -14.24
N SER A 618 15.12 24.82 -14.99
CA SER A 618 15.00 26.18 -14.45
C SER A 618 13.54 26.54 -14.12
N ASN A 619 13.31 27.63 -13.38
CA ASN A 619 11.96 28.16 -13.21
C ASN A 619 11.31 28.56 -14.53
N LYS A 620 12.10 29.11 -15.48
CA LYS A 620 11.59 29.61 -16.75
C LYS A 620 11.23 28.48 -17.71
N SER A 621 12.08 27.45 -17.76
CA SER A 621 11.81 26.22 -18.50
C SER A 621 10.53 25.53 -18.01
N ILE A 622 10.30 25.48 -16.69
CA ILE A 622 9.04 24.94 -16.14
C ILE A 622 7.84 25.82 -16.52
N GLU A 623 7.95 27.14 -16.38
CA GLU A 623 6.88 28.08 -16.75
C GLU A 623 6.49 27.95 -18.23
N TRP A 624 7.48 27.87 -19.12
CA TRP A 624 7.24 27.67 -20.55
C TRP A 624 6.61 26.31 -20.85
N LEU A 625 7.04 25.27 -20.15
CA LEU A 625 6.45 23.94 -20.29
C LEU A 625 4.98 23.92 -19.84
N GLU A 626 4.63 24.62 -18.76
CA GLU A 626 3.23 24.73 -18.29
C GLU A 626 2.35 25.57 -19.22
N LEU A 627 2.90 26.61 -19.85
CA LEU A 627 2.17 27.48 -20.77
C LEU A 627 1.94 26.85 -22.16
N GLY A 628 2.71 25.81 -22.51
CA GLY A 628 2.65 25.18 -23.82
C GLY A 628 3.22 26.06 -24.96
N GLY A 629 2.92 25.69 -26.20
CA GLY A 629 3.28 26.44 -27.41
C GLY A 629 4.73 26.24 -27.88
N GLU A 630 5.21 27.14 -28.74
CA GLU A 630 6.53 27.03 -29.39
C GLU A 630 7.69 27.00 -28.39
N LYS A 631 7.57 27.72 -27.27
CA LYS A 631 8.59 27.73 -26.21
C LYS A 631 8.61 26.43 -25.42
N ALA A 632 7.46 25.80 -25.17
CA ALA A 632 7.41 24.46 -24.57
C ALA A 632 8.10 23.44 -25.46
N ALA A 633 7.83 23.46 -26.77
CA ALA A 633 8.49 22.58 -27.73
C ALA A 633 10.02 22.78 -27.76
N ALA A 634 10.50 24.03 -27.63
CA ALA A 634 11.94 24.32 -27.52
C ALA A 634 12.57 23.74 -26.23
N VAL A 635 11.86 23.87 -25.09
CA VAL A 635 12.26 23.30 -23.79
C VAL A 635 12.28 21.77 -23.87
N GLU A 636 11.25 21.17 -24.46
CA GLU A 636 11.12 19.72 -24.67
C GLU A 636 12.26 19.19 -25.55
N ALA A 637 12.55 19.87 -26.66
CA ALA A 637 13.66 19.53 -27.53
C ALA A 637 15.01 19.60 -26.78
N TRP A 638 15.20 20.63 -25.93
CA TRP A 638 16.43 20.80 -25.17
C TRP A 638 16.60 19.74 -24.06
N HIS A 639 15.57 19.53 -23.23
CA HIS A 639 15.62 18.62 -22.08
C HIS A 639 15.37 17.15 -22.43
N GLY A 640 14.74 16.89 -23.57
CA GLY A 640 14.22 15.58 -23.98
C GLY A 640 12.76 15.40 -23.58
N GLU A 641 11.97 14.83 -24.50
CA GLU A 641 10.52 14.63 -24.36
C GLU A 641 10.14 13.78 -23.13
N GLU A 642 10.87 12.70 -22.85
CA GLU A 642 10.62 11.87 -21.66
C GLU A 642 10.81 12.65 -20.36
N SER A 643 11.85 13.48 -20.30
CA SER A 643 12.18 14.32 -19.14
C SER A 643 11.10 15.38 -18.95
N ALA A 644 10.64 16.00 -20.04
CA ALA A 644 9.56 16.98 -20.01
C ALA A 644 8.23 16.38 -19.56
N SER A 645 7.88 15.22 -20.11
CA SER A 645 6.70 14.44 -19.71
C SER A 645 6.74 14.02 -18.25
N TRP A 646 7.92 13.71 -17.71
CA TRP A 646 8.09 13.44 -16.29
C TRP A 646 7.85 14.69 -15.44
N VAL A 647 8.40 15.84 -15.83
CA VAL A 647 8.20 17.12 -15.11
C VAL A 647 6.73 17.53 -15.12
N LEU A 648 6.04 17.46 -16.27
CA LEU A 648 4.61 17.76 -16.36
C LEU A 648 3.76 16.89 -15.43
N ARG A 649 4.00 15.56 -15.43
CA ARG A 649 3.31 14.65 -14.51
C ARG A 649 3.55 14.99 -13.04
N GLU A 650 4.76 15.42 -12.69
CA GLU A 650 5.08 15.78 -11.31
C GLU A 650 4.45 17.12 -10.89
N LEU A 651 4.35 18.08 -11.82
CA LEU A 651 3.63 19.34 -11.62
C LEU A 651 2.13 19.10 -11.44
N GLU A 652 1.54 18.22 -12.25
CA GLU A 652 0.12 17.87 -12.17
C GLU A 652 -0.24 17.19 -10.84
N LYS A 653 0.60 16.25 -10.37
CA LYS A 653 0.44 15.66 -9.03
C LYS A 653 0.46 16.71 -7.93
N LYS A 654 1.37 17.68 -8.02
CA LYS A 654 1.45 18.78 -7.05
C LYS A 654 0.22 19.67 -7.09
N ARG A 655 -0.26 20.02 -8.29
CA ARG A 655 -1.47 20.82 -8.50
C ARG A 655 -2.69 20.13 -7.87
N THR A 656 -2.87 18.84 -8.13
CA THR A 656 -3.93 18.00 -7.54
C THR A 656 -3.90 18.04 -6.01
N VAL A 657 -2.73 17.89 -5.40
CA VAL A 657 -2.57 17.94 -3.94
C VAL A 657 -2.90 19.33 -3.38
N TRP A 658 -2.47 20.39 -4.05
CA TRP A 658 -2.76 21.77 -3.64
C TRP A 658 -4.24 22.13 -3.77
N GLU A 659 -4.90 21.70 -4.84
CA GLU A 659 -6.35 21.90 -5.02
C GLU A 659 -7.17 21.16 -3.96
N ILE A 660 -6.75 19.95 -3.58
CA ILE A 660 -7.37 19.23 -2.45
C ILE A 660 -7.19 20.01 -1.15
N MET A 661 -5.99 20.55 -0.88
CA MET A 661 -5.74 21.31 0.35
C MET A 661 -6.44 22.67 0.38
N GLY A 662 -6.54 23.36 -0.76
CA GLY A 662 -7.23 24.65 -0.87
C GLY A 662 -8.74 24.57 -0.71
N LYS A 663 -9.34 23.38 -0.87
CA LYS A 663 -10.76 23.11 -0.56
C LYS A 663 -11.01 22.74 0.91
N VAL A 664 -9.96 22.44 1.67
CA VAL A 664 -10.02 22.00 3.08
C VAL A 664 -9.79 23.17 4.06
N THR A 665 -9.21 24.27 3.59
CA THR A 665 -9.14 25.56 4.28
C THR A 665 -10.27 26.47 3.86
#